data_AF-A0A815PKS9-F1
#
_entry.id   AF-A0A815PKS9-F1
#
_cell.length_a   1.000
_cell.length_b   1.000
_cell.length_c   1.000
_cell.angle_alpha   90.00
_cell.angle_beta   90.00
_cell.angle_gamma   90.00
#
_symmetry.space_group_name_H-M   'P 1'
#
loop_
_entity.id
_entity.type
_entity.pdbx_description
1 polymer ?
#
loop_
_entity_poly.entity_id
_entity_poly.type
_entity_poly.pdbx_seq_one_letter_code
_entity_poly.pdbx_strand_id
1 'polypeptide(L)'
;MERTTFLKIYFPNGSFHALRYTPSTTVSDLIRIVLKGRLSPYELFYHLSFAIRVTHVGKDQQIRLPSSNTNHIVNKWLHSNMTMEKVQALYGSAEELKFELRVRYFPQSIDAFAHDKATFGFFYEQLRIDYMHFKCDHVSMNDAIELGSLEIRKLFKDLNSSALDKKVNMDYLEKELGLRKFFSQTLLDSQKPRVLRKYIKACLKKYEGLAEEECVKRFCFLLKEVWNWEQEIFTCNLGAEWAVPISLVLGPSDGISYRTQNTTKLTKMTPFETILTISTTKISSNDRGLIKLTIAGSSEVLTFSFPSLSEAHDVAILIDGYCMLVNSNTHSLWRSNMDDQQSTAAAAATKGPMSSAFLTPHSSDFAYYHRSNGVDDDDDDNDSNGDYADVLSSEYQIDRKQIQMIDSLGNGQFGEVYRGILRTDQQLEINIAIKTCKLQDSATTDAFLDEAYVMQKFEHPHIIKLIGVCTEQPVLLIMELARLGELRTYLVANRTDFDLVTLVLYCHQLASALSYLESKKFVHRDIAARNVLVSNHESVKLADFGLSRQLTLDNSYYKASKGKLPIKWMAPESINFRRFTHLSDVWMFAVCMWEILTMGRKPFQGIANTDVIDQIENGVRLPLPGTYCPPRLYTLLQQCWSYEPTNRPNFIEIESRLKTILNDERT
;
A
#
# COMPACT_ATOMS: atom_id res chain seq x y z
N MET A 1 18.11 16.30 31.40
CA MET A 1 17.62 16.23 30.00
C MET A 1 18.14 14.93 29.41
N GLU A 2 17.32 13.88 29.39
CA GLU A 2 17.69 12.64 28.69
C GLU A 2 17.81 12.96 27.19
N ARG A 3 18.97 12.66 26.60
CA ARG A 3 19.17 12.75 25.15
C ARG A 3 18.15 11.82 24.50
N THR A 4 17.17 12.38 23.80
CA THR A 4 16.19 11.61 23.06
C THR A 4 16.88 10.89 21.90
N THR A 5 16.96 9.57 21.95
CA THR A 5 17.55 8.73 20.89
C THR A 5 16.46 8.21 19.97
N PHE A 6 16.72 8.22 18.66
CA PHE A 6 15.81 7.69 17.64
C PHE A 6 16.28 6.31 17.17
N LEU A 7 15.32 5.45 16.86
CA LEU A 7 15.53 4.10 16.35
C LEU A 7 14.72 3.90 15.07
N LYS A 8 15.33 3.30 14.05
CA LYS A 8 14.63 2.87 12.84
C LYS A 8 14.34 1.38 12.91
N ILE A 9 13.08 1.01 12.81
CA ILE A 9 12.64 -0.38 12.70
C ILE A 9 12.19 -0.61 11.26
N TYR A 10 12.94 -1.45 10.55
CA TYR A 10 12.72 -1.78 9.15
C TYR A 10 11.67 -2.88 8.99
N PHE A 11 10.90 -2.78 7.92
CA PHE A 11 9.99 -3.82 7.43
C PHE A 11 10.67 -4.65 6.34
N PRO A 12 10.12 -5.84 6.01
CA PRO A 12 10.71 -6.72 4.99
C PRO A 12 10.95 -6.03 3.63
N ASN A 13 10.09 -5.08 3.24
CA ASN A 13 10.20 -4.33 2.00
C ASN A 13 11.24 -3.21 2.00
N GLY A 14 11.96 -3.00 3.11
CA GLY A 14 13.00 -1.99 3.24
C GLY A 14 12.52 -0.63 3.75
N SER A 15 11.21 -0.38 3.76
CA SER A 15 10.64 0.79 4.46
C SER A 15 10.87 0.67 5.98
N PHE A 16 10.72 1.78 6.71
CA PHE A 16 10.97 1.78 8.15
C PHE A 16 10.01 2.70 8.92
N HIS A 17 9.88 2.43 10.22
CA HIS A 17 9.26 3.33 11.18
C HIS A 17 10.33 3.89 12.13
N ALA A 18 10.41 5.21 12.22
CA ALA A 18 11.30 5.89 13.16
C ALA A 18 10.55 6.20 14.46
N LEU A 19 11.11 5.83 15.60
CA LEU A 19 10.52 6.07 16.92
C LEU A 19 11.57 6.53 17.93
N ARG A 20 11.10 7.09 19.04
CA ARG A 20 11.95 7.43 20.20
C ARG A 20 11.96 6.29 21.20
N TYR A 21 13.11 6.06 21.85
CA TYR A 21 13.23 5.07 22.92
C TYR A 21 14.09 5.59 24.07
N THR A 22 13.91 4.96 25.24
CA THR A 22 14.74 5.12 26.44
C THR A 22 15.51 3.82 26.70
N PRO A 23 16.59 3.84 27.50
CA PRO A 23 17.31 2.61 27.87
C PRO A 23 16.39 1.54 28.50
N SER A 24 15.35 1.95 29.21
CA SER A 24 14.34 1.07 29.83
C SER A 24 13.24 0.57 28.89
N THR A 25 13.12 1.14 27.67
CA THR A 25 12.12 0.70 26.68
C THR A 25 12.37 -0.76 26.31
N THR A 26 11.33 -1.60 26.35
CA THR A 26 11.44 -3.02 26.00
C THR A 26 11.21 -3.26 24.51
N VAL A 27 11.69 -4.38 24.00
CA VAL A 27 11.41 -4.83 22.62
C VAL A 27 9.90 -4.98 22.37
N SER A 28 9.13 -5.44 23.36
CA SER A 28 7.66 -5.50 23.27
C SER A 28 7.03 -4.12 23.09
N ASP A 29 7.53 -3.11 23.80
CA ASP A 29 7.05 -1.73 23.64
C ASP A 29 7.34 -1.19 22.24
N LEU A 30 8.54 -1.46 21.71
CA LEU A 30 8.91 -1.10 20.34
C LEU A 30 7.94 -1.72 19.31
N ILE A 31 7.68 -3.02 19.42
CA ILE A 31 6.73 -3.71 18.54
C ILE A 31 5.35 -3.07 18.65
N ARG A 32 4.84 -2.84 19.86
CA ARG A 32 3.52 -2.25 20.10
C ARG A 32 3.38 -0.86 19.45
N ILE A 33 4.41 -0.02 19.58
CA ILE A 33 4.43 1.33 18.98
C ILE A 33 4.38 1.23 17.46
N VAL A 34 5.21 0.39 16.85
CA VAL A 34 5.28 0.23 15.39
C VAL A 34 3.97 -0.32 14.82
N LEU A 35 3.39 -1.35 15.46
CA LEU A 35 2.11 -1.93 15.02
C LEU A 35 1.00 -0.88 15.07
N LYS A 36 0.92 -0.09 16.14
CA LYS A 36 -0.08 0.99 16.28
C LYS A 36 0.10 2.12 15.26
N GLY A 37 1.35 2.48 14.99
CA GLY A 37 1.69 3.59 14.09
C GLY A 37 1.62 3.25 12.60
N ARG A 38 1.75 1.97 12.22
CA ARG A 38 1.88 1.58 10.79
C ARG A 38 0.91 0.50 10.31
N LEU A 39 0.43 -0.39 11.18
CA LEU A 39 -0.43 -1.51 10.75
C LEU A 39 -1.89 -1.31 11.12
N SER A 40 -2.18 -0.91 12.37
CA SER A 40 -3.56 -0.71 12.84
C SER A 40 -3.60 0.19 14.07
N PRO A 41 -4.49 1.18 14.15
CA PRO A 41 -4.68 1.97 15.37
C PRO A 41 -5.25 1.14 16.54
N TYR A 42 -5.88 0.00 16.24
CA TYR A 42 -6.37 -0.96 17.22
C TYR A 42 -5.37 -2.08 17.45
N GLU A 43 -5.46 -2.71 18.62
CA GLU A 43 -4.64 -3.88 18.94
C GLU A 43 -4.93 -5.03 17.96
N LEU A 44 -3.86 -5.55 17.35
CA LEU A 44 -3.94 -6.68 16.43
C LEU A 44 -4.20 -7.96 17.23
N PHE A 45 -5.10 -8.81 16.72
CA PHE A 45 -5.40 -10.10 17.36
C PHE A 45 -4.13 -10.95 17.45
N TYR A 46 -3.29 -10.92 16.42
CA TYR A 46 -2.03 -11.65 16.36
C TYR A 46 -0.80 -10.77 16.66
N HIS A 47 -0.92 -9.73 17.50
CA HIS A 47 0.22 -8.87 17.86
C HIS A 47 1.41 -9.65 18.47
N LEU A 48 1.16 -10.76 19.17
CA LEU A 48 2.19 -11.65 19.72
C LEU A 48 2.96 -12.45 18.66
N SER A 49 2.53 -12.41 17.39
CA SER A 49 3.21 -13.11 16.27
C SER A 49 4.47 -12.37 15.81
N PHE A 50 4.61 -11.10 16.19
CA PHE A 50 5.69 -10.24 15.76
C PHE A 50 6.91 -10.36 16.68
N ALA A 51 8.10 -10.29 16.08
CA ALA A 51 9.38 -10.27 16.75
C ALA A 51 10.34 -9.31 16.02
N ILE A 52 11.36 -8.85 16.74
CA ILE A 52 12.44 -8.04 16.15
C ILE A 52 13.70 -8.88 16.06
N ARG A 53 14.35 -8.84 14.91
CA ARG A 53 15.74 -9.31 14.75
C ARG A 53 16.67 -8.14 14.49
N VAL A 54 17.95 -8.33 14.82
CA VAL A 54 19.01 -7.36 14.55
C VAL A 54 20.12 -7.95 13.68
N THR A 55 20.70 -7.08 12.86
CA THR A 55 21.91 -7.35 12.06
C THR A 55 22.88 -6.18 12.17
N HIS A 56 24.18 -6.42 12.19
CA HIS A 56 25.17 -5.34 12.21
C HIS A 56 25.27 -4.61 10.87
N VAL A 57 25.20 -3.28 10.91
CA VAL A 57 25.38 -2.40 9.75
C VAL A 57 26.88 -2.36 9.38
N GLY A 58 27.23 -2.72 8.15
CA GLY A 58 28.61 -2.57 7.62
C GLY A 58 29.57 -3.74 7.86
N LYS A 59 29.18 -4.80 8.59
CA LYS A 59 29.96 -6.06 8.68
C LYS A 59 29.55 -7.11 7.64
N ASP A 60 28.97 -6.68 6.53
CA ASP A 60 28.60 -7.55 5.38
C ASP A 60 29.81 -8.19 4.65
N GLN A 61 31.05 -7.93 5.08
CA GLN A 61 32.24 -8.48 4.41
C GLN A 61 33.28 -9.21 5.30
N GLN A 62 33.20 -9.22 6.64
CA GLN A 62 34.39 -9.59 7.44
C GLN A 62 34.22 -10.38 8.75
N ILE A 63 33.10 -11.09 9.01
CA ILE A 63 33.12 -12.13 10.06
C ILE A 63 33.11 -13.52 9.40
N ARG A 64 34.31 -13.96 9.02
CA ARG A 64 34.59 -15.38 8.73
C ARG A 64 34.74 -16.10 10.07
N LEU A 65 33.78 -16.93 10.45
CA LEU A 65 34.08 -18.01 11.40
C LEU A 65 34.70 -19.16 10.60
N PRO A 66 35.84 -19.72 11.03
CA PRO A 66 36.39 -20.90 10.38
C PRO A 66 35.45 -22.07 10.68
N SER A 67 35.03 -22.81 9.64
CA SER A 67 34.33 -24.12 9.66
C SER A 67 32.79 -24.20 9.58
N SER A 68 32.12 -23.39 8.75
CA SER A 68 30.86 -23.87 8.13
C SER A 68 30.69 -23.33 6.71
N ASN A 69 30.28 -24.20 5.79
CA ASN A 69 30.29 -23.98 4.34
C ASN A 69 29.04 -23.21 3.84
N THR A 70 28.63 -22.18 4.58
CA THR A 70 27.44 -21.37 4.26
C THR A 70 27.68 -19.90 4.61
N ASN A 71 27.65 -19.02 3.61
CA ASN A 71 27.70 -17.57 3.77
C ASN A 71 26.44 -17.05 4.50
N HIS A 72 26.41 -17.07 5.83
CA HIS A 72 25.29 -16.55 6.60
C HIS A 72 25.64 -15.30 7.40
N ILE A 73 24.91 -14.22 7.09
CA ILE A 73 24.70 -13.07 7.97
C ILE A 73 24.11 -13.60 9.28
N VAL A 74 24.75 -13.30 10.42
CA VAL A 74 24.27 -13.76 11.73
C VAL A 74 23.15 -12.82 12.20
N ASN A 75 21.91 -13.16 11.83
CA ASN A 75 20.72 -12.53 12.38
C ASN A 75 20.54 -12.94 13.85
N LYS A 76 20.24 -11.98 14.74
CA LYS A 76 19.94 -12.28 16.16
C LYS A 76 18.53 -11.84 16.52
N TRP A 77 17.75 -12.74 17.08
CA TRP A 77 16.39 -12.45 17.52
C TRP A 77 16.40 -11.88 18.94
N LEU A 78 15.67 -10.79 19.14
CA LEU A 78 15.57 -10.14 20.43
C LEU A 78 14.37 -10.71 21.21
N HIS A 79 14.58 -11.00 22.48
CA HIS A 79 13.50 -11.38 23.39
C HIS A 79 12.60 -10.18 23.69
N SER A 80 11.28 -10.40 23.79
CA SER A 80 10.29 -9.34 23.98
C SER A 80 10.50 -8.50 25.24
N ASN A 81 11.04 -9.10 26.30
CA ASN A 81 11.24 -8.45 27.59
C ASN A 81 12.63 -7.80 27.73
N MET A 82 13.47 -7.91 26.70
CA MET A 82 14.79 -7.29 26.71
C MET A 82 14.64 -5.76 26.63
N THR A 83 15.31 -5.04 27.52
CA THR A 83 15.41 -3.58 27.47
C THR A 83 16.41 -3.15 26.42
N MET A 84 16.26 -1.94 25.87
CA MET A 84 17.22 -1.40 24.91
C MET A 84 18.63 -1.24 25.50
N GLU A 85 18.75 -0.99 26.80
CA GLU A 85 20.04 -1.05 27.51
C GLU A 85 20.69 -2.43 27.39
N LYS A 86 19.94 -3.51 27.63
CA LYS A 86 20.44 -4.89 27.53
C LYS A 86 20.74 -5.26 26.08
N VAL A 87 19.92 -4.81 25.11
CA VAL A 87 20.20 -4.98 23.68
C VAL A 87 21.54 -4.32 23.33
N GLN A 88 21.74 -3.08 23.75
CA GLN A 88 22.97 -2.34 23.44
C GLN A 88 24.21 -2.95 24.09
N ALA A 89 24.07 -3.44 25.32
CA ALA A 89 25.16 -4.13 26.03
C ALA A 89 25.57 -5.44 25.34
N LEU A 90 24.62 -6.18 24.76
CA LEU A 90 24.87 -7.48 24.13
C LEU A 90 25.31 -7.37 22.67
N TYR A 91 24.74 -6.43 21.92
CA TYR A 91 24.84 -6.37 20.46
C TYR A 91 25.48 -5.09 19.93
N GLY A 92 25.85 -4.14 20.79
CA GLY A 92 26.46 -2.87 20.37
C GLY A 92 25.45 -1.74 20.19
N SER A 93 25.93 -0.58 19.73
CA SER A 93 25.11 0.63 19.66
C SER A 93 23.94 0.49 18.68
N ALA A 94 22.86 1.24 18.89
CA ALA A 94 21.69 1.18 18.01
C ALA A 94 21.99 1.67 16.57
N GLU A 95 23.03 2.49 16.41
CA GLU A 95 23.50 2.99 15.10
C GLU A 95 24.26 1.91 14.31
N GLU A 96 24.88 0.97 15.01
CA GLU A 96 25.57 -0.19 14.43
C GLU A 96 24.61 -1.34 14.09
N LEU A 97 23.33 -1.23 14.44
CA LEU A 97 22.35 -2.29 14.32
C LEU A 97 21.20 -1.88 13.42
N LYS A 98 20.83 -2.77 12.49
CA LYS A 98 19.59 -2.70 11.73
C LYS A 98 18.55 -3.57 12.43
N PHE A 99 17.49 -2.94 12.93
CA PHE A 99 16.36 -3.59 13.58
C PHE A 99 15.30 -3.90 12.54
N GLU A 100 14.85 -5.15 12.47
CA GLU A 100 13.88 -5.58 11.48
C GLU A 100 12.70 -6.27 12.17
N LEU A 101 11.49 -5.73 11.96
CA LEU A 101 10.25 -6.32 12.44
C LEU A 101 9.83 -7.45 11.50
N ARG A 102 9.46 -8.60 12.07
CA ARG A 102 9.03 -9.77 11.33
C ARG A 102 7.93 -10.52 12.06
N VAL A 103 7.09 -11.23 11.32
CA VAL A 103 6.24 -12.28 11.88
C VAL A 103 7.12 -13.53 12.01
N ARG A 104 7.28 -14.03 13.24
CA ARG A 104 8.10 -15.20 13.56
C ARG A 104 7.28 -16.33 14.16
N TYR A 105 6.26 -16.01 14.95
CA TYR A 105 5.41 -16.99 15.61
C TYR A 105 4.10 -17.07 14.85
N PHE A 106 3.68 -18.27 14.47
CA PHE A 106 2.52 -18.45 13.61
C PHE A 106 1.39 -19.17 14.35
N PRO A 107 0.12 -18.83 14.07
CA PRO A 107 -1.00 -19.67 14.45
C PRO A 107 -0.95 -21.00 13.70
N GLN A 108 -1.73 -21.99 14.16
CA GLN A 108 -1.71 -23.36 13.63
C GLN A 108 -2.03 -23.47 12.13
N SER A 109 -2.81 -22.52 11.59
CA SER A 109 -3.14 -22.44 10.17
C SER A 109 -3.08 -21.01 9.68
N ILE A 110 -2.73 -20.83 8.41
CA ILE A 110 -2.81 -19.54 7.73
C ILE A 110 -4.24 -18.98 7.70
N ASP A 111 -5.25 -19.86 7.70
CA ASP A 111 -6.66 -19.46 7.76
C ASP A 111 -7.03 -18.83 9.11
N ALA A 112 -6.24 -19.06 10.15
CA ALA A 112 -6.46 -18.42 11.45
C ALA A 112 -6.34 -16.89 11.34
N PHE A 113 -5.52 -16.39 10.41
CA PHE A 113 -5.41 -14.96 10.12
C PHE A 113 -6.66 -14.33 9.46
N ALA A 114 -7.71 -15.09 9.17
CA ALA A 114 -8.94 -14.56 8.55
C ALA A 114 -9.55 -13.36 9.31
N HIS A 115 -9.34 -13.31 10.63
CA HIS A 115 -9.84 -12.24 11.50
C HIS A 115 -8.85 -11.08 11.69
N ASP A 116 -7.63 -11.18 11.15
CA ASP A 116 -6.55 -10.19 11.26
C ASP A 116 -5.84 -10.00 9.91
N LYS A 117 -6.52 -9.30 9.00
CA LYS A 117 -6.02 -9.03 7.65
C LYS A 117 -4.73 -8.22 7.61
N ALA A 118 -4.49 -7.37 8.62
CA ALA A 118 -3.29 -6.55 8.69
C ALA A 118 -2.06 -7.40 8.97
N THR A 119 -2.13 -8.28 9.98
CA THR A 119 -1.06 -9.25 10.24
C THR A 119 -0.87 -10.20 9.06
N PHE A 120 -1.97 -10.66 8.44
CA PHE A 120 -1.87 -11.54 7.27
C PHE A 120 -1.15 -10.89 6.08
N GLY A 121 -1.52 -9.64 5.76
CA GLY A 121 -0.91 -8.89 4.67
C GLY A 121 0.58 -8.67 4.88
N PHE A 122 0.97 -8.28 6.10
CA PHE A 122 2.38 -8.13 6.47
C PHE A 122 3.13 -9.46 6.31
N PHE A 123 2.54 -10.55 6.80
CA PHE A 123 3.17 -11.87 6.71
C PHE A 123 3.32 -12.36 5.27
N TYR A 124 2.30 -12.17 4.44
CA TYR A 124 2.38 -12.48 3.01
C TYR A 124 3.53 -11.73 2.33
N GLU A 125 3.64 -10.42 2.59
CA GLU A 125 4.70 -9.61 2.01
C GLU A 125 6.09 -10.09 2.46
N GLN A 126 6.23 -10.44 3.74
CA GLN A 126 7.42 -11.07 4.28
C GLN A 126 7.79 -12.35 3.52
N LEU A 127 6.84 -13.29 3.34
CA LEU A 127 7.06 -14.54 2.62
C LEU A 127 7.45 -14.32 1.16
N ARG A 128 6.77 -13.41 0.47
CA ARG A 128 7.07 -13.08 -0.93
C ARG A 128 8.50 -12.57 -1.06
N ILE A 129 8.92 -11.66 -0.18
CA ILE A 129 10.25 -11.05 -0.23
C ILE A 129 11.32 -12.10 0.08
N ASP A 130 11.13 -12.92 1.11
CA ASP A 130 12.05 -14.00 1.42
C ASP A 130 12.17 -15.02 0.29
N TYR A 131 11.04 -15.37 -0.34
CA TYR A 131 11.04 -16.24 -1.51
C TYR A 131 11.90 -15.63 -2.63
N MET A 132 11.66 -14.37 -2.97
CA MET A 132 12.41 -13.68 -4.02
C MET A 132 13.90 -13.53 -3.70
N HIS A 133 14.28 -13.36 -2.43
CA HIS A 133 15.68 -13.21 -2.04
C HIS A 133 16.44 -14.53 -1.89
N PHE A 134 15.80 -15.58 -1.39
CA PHE A 134 16.52 -16.77 -0.90
C PHE A 134 16.08 -18.09 -1.55
N LYS A 135 14.93 -18.14 -2.22
CA LYS A 135 14.35 -19.41 -2.70
C LYS A 135 13.96 -19.44 -4.17
N CYS A 136 13.78 -18.30 -4.82
CA CYS A 136 13.26 -18.22 -6.18
C CYS A 136 14.11 -18.96 -7.23
N ASP A 137 15.42 -19.10 -7.01
CA ASP A 137 16.33 -19.85 -7.90
C ASP A 137 16.43 -21.35 -7.58
N HIS A 138 15.75 -21.82 -6.53
CA HIS A 138 15.79 -23.21 -6.06
C HIS A 138 14.48 -23.98 -6.26
N VAL A 139 13.45 -23.31 -6.80
CA VAL A 139 12.16 -23.94 -7.12
C VAL A 139 12.13 -24.37 -8.59
N SER A 140 11.19 -25.25 -8.96
CA SER A 140 11.03 -25.63 -10.35
C SER A 140 10.58 -24.43 -11.20
N MET A 141 10.85 -24.47 -12.50
CA MET A 141 10.40 -23.45 -13.44
C MET A 141 8.88 -23.25 -13.39
N ASN A 142 8.12 -24.34 -13.28
CA ASN A 142 6.66 -24.27 -13.23
C ASN A 142 6.20 -23.57 -11.95
N ASP A 143 6.76 -23.93 -10.79
CA ASP A 143 6.39 -23.32 -9.52
C ASP A 143 6.74 -21.83 -9.48
N ALA A 144 7.92 -21.44 -10.00
CA ALA A 144 8.30 -20.04 -10.11
C ALA A 144 7.35 -19.25 -11.01
N ILE A 145 6.92 -19.84 -12.14
CA ILE A 145 5.93 -19.22 -13.03
C ILE A 145 4.57 -19.09 -12.34
N GLU A 146 4.12 -20.10 -11.60
CA GLU A 146 2.85 -20.04 -10.87
C GLU A 146 2.88 -18.97 -9.76
N LEU A 147 3.92 -18.95 -8.93
CA LEU A 147 4.09 -17.99 -7.83
C LEU A 147 4.16 -16.56 -8.36
N GLY A 148 4.97 -16.29 -9.39
CA GLY A 148 5.06 -14.95 -9.97
C GLY A 148 3.78 -14.52 -10.69
N SER A 149 3.06 -15.46 -11.34
CA SER A 149 1.78 -15.16 -11.99
C SER A 149 0.67 -14.85 -10.97
N LEU A 150 0.68 -15.47 -9.80
CA LEU A 150 -0.24 -15.13 -8.71
C LEU A 150 -0.01 -13.70 -8.18
N GLU A 151 1.25 -13.26 -8.08
CA GLU A 151 1.55 -11.87 -7.68
C GLU A 151 1.13 -10.87 -8.77
N ILE A 152 1.35 -11.18 -10.06
CA ILE A 152 0.84 -10.35 -11.16
C ILE A 152 -0.69 -10.28 -11.11
N ARG A 153 -1.39 -11.41 -10.93
CA ARG A 153 -2.85 -11.47 -10.83
C ARG A 153 -3.37 -10.66 -9.64
N LYS A 154 -2.72 -10.79 -8.48
CA LYS A 154 -3.01 -10.02 -7.26
C LYS A 154 -2.94 -8.50 -7.52
N LEU A 155 -1.90 -8.04 -8.22
CA LEU A 155 -1.70 -6.62 -8.50
C LEU A 155 -2.62 -6.08 -9.61
N PHE A 156 -2.92 -6.90 -10.62
CA PHE A 156 -3.69 -6.52 -11.80
C PHE A 156 -4.99 -7.33 -11.89
N LYS A 157 -5.83 -7.18 -10.86
CA LYS A 157 -7.10 -7.92 -10.71
C LYS A 157 -8.12 -7.68 -11.83
N ASP A 158 -8.00 -6.57 -12.57
CA ASP A 158 -8.92 -6.23 -13.65
C ASP A 158 -8.42 -6.76 -15.01
N LEU A 159 -7.20 -7.33 -15.05
CA LEU A 159 -6.61 -7.93 -16.25
C LEU A 159 -7.23 -9.30 -16.54
N ASN A 160 -8.05 -9.37 -17.59
CA ASN A 160 -8.77 -10.56 -18.01
C ASN A 160 -8.07 -11.31 -19.18
N SER A 161 -8.66 -12.41 -19.66
CA SER A 161 -8.15 -13.21 -20.78
C SER A 161 -7.99 -12.45 -22.09
N SER A 162 -8.94 -11.57 -22.43
CA SER A 162 -8.93 -10.75 -23.65
C SER A 162 -7.82 -9.71 -23.59
N ALA A 163 -7.68 -9.04 -22.44
CA ALA A 163 -6.60 -8.12 -22.13
C ALA A 163 -5.22 -8.77 -22.34
N LEU A 164 -5.03 -9.99 -21.84
CA LEU A 164 -3.79 -10.76 -21.97
C LEU A 164 -3.48 -11.20 -23.41
N ASP A 165 -4.49 -11.23 -24.29
CA ASP A 165 -4.30 -11.49 -25.72
C ASP A 165 -3.77 -10.25 -26.47
N LYS A 166 -3.92 -9.05 -25.90
CA LYS A 166 -3.40 -7.81 -26.50
C LYS A 166 -1.88 -7.73 -26.31
N LYS A 167 -1.15 -7.57 -27.41
CA LYS A 167 0.32 -7.46 -27.41
C LYS A 167 0.81 -6.32 -26.52
N VAL A 168 0.14 -5.16 -26.53
CA VAL A 168 0.52 -3.98 -25.73
C VAL A 168 0.50 -4.25 -24.23
N ASN A 169 -0.51 -4.98 -23.75
CA ASN A 169 -0.65 -5.32 -22.34
C ASN A 169 0.48 -6.25 -21.86
N MET A 170 0.81 -7.27 -22.68
CA MET A 170 1.95 -8.15 -22.37
C MET A 170 3.30 -7.44 -22.50
N ASP A 171 3.45 -6.57 -23.50
CA ASP A 171 4.66 -5.76 -23.67
C ASP A 171 4.85 -4.79 -22.48
N TYR A 172 3.77 -4.25 -21.91
CA TYR A 172 3.82 -3.43 -20.70
C TYR A 172 4.36 -4.21 -19.50
N LEU A 173 3.79 -5.40 -19.22
CA LEU A 173 4.26 -6.27 -18.13
C LEU A 173 5.74 -6.63 -18.29
N GLU A 174 6.20 -6.88 -19.52
CA GLU A 174 7.55 -7.34 -19.78
C GLU A 174 8.60 -6.23 -19.80
N LYS A 175 8.31 -5.14 -20.49
CA LYS A 175 9.31 -4.11 -20.83
C LYS A 175 9.25 -2.90 -19.90
N GLU A 176 8.05 -2.45 -19.56
CA GLU A 176 7.87 -1.24 -18.74
C GLU A 176 7.86 -1.58 -17.26
N LEU A 177 7.04 -2.55 -16.83
CA LEU A 177 6.97 -2.95 -15.43
C LEU A 177 8.20 -3.78 -15.02
N GLY A 178 8.69 -4.61 -15.95
CA GLY A 178 9.84 -5.48 -15.78
C GLY A 178 9.49 -6.77 -15.04
N LEU A 179 9.69 -7.92 -15.71
CA LEU A 179 9.41 -9.23 -15.13
C LEU A 179 10.25 -9.57 -13.88
N ARG A 180 11.39 -8.90 -13.67
CA ARG A 180 12.25 -9.11 -12.48
C ARG A 180 11.56 -8.82 -11.14
N LYS A 181 10.45 -8.07 -11.14
CA LYS A 181 9.65 -7.83 -9.93
C LYS A 181 8.91 -9.08 -9.44
N PHE A 182 8.72 -10.06 -10.33
CA PHE A 182 7.90 -11.26 -10.11
C PHE A 182 8.68 -12.56 -10.28
N PHE A 183 9.76 -12.53 -11.05
CA PHE A 183 10.51 -13.71 -11.47
C PHE A 183 12.00 -13.50 -11.26
N SER A 184 12.72 -14.59 -10.96
CA SER A 184 14.15 -14.52 -10.65
C SER A 184 15.02 -14.23 -11.86
N GLN A 185 16.23 -13.76 -11.56
CA GLN A 185 17.42 -13.72 -12.43
C GLN A 185 17.43 -14.85 -13.47
N THR A 186 17.64 -16.02 -12.86
CA THR A 186 17.91 -17.29 -13.50
C THR A 186 16.75 -17.76 -14.37
N LEU A 187 15.52 -17.59 -13.91
CA LEU A 187 14.34 -17.98 -14.69
C LEU A 187 14.26 -17.18 -16.01
N LEU A 188 14.44 -15.86 -15.94
CA LEU A 188 14.34 -14.99 -17.11
C LEU A 188 15.41 -15.32 -18.17
N ASP A 189 16.62 -15.67 -17.74
CA ASP A 189 17.71 -16.04 -18.65
C ASP A 189 17.59 -17.47 -19.20
N SER A 190 16.91 -18.36 -18.47
CA SER A 190 16.80 -19.78 -18.83
C SER A 190 15.91 -20.06 -20.05
N GLN A 191 15.05 -19.12 -20.46
CA GLN A 191 14.04 -19.33 -21.51
C GLN A 191 14.05 -18.21 -22.55
N LYS A 192 13.73 -18.55 -23.80
CA LYS A 192 13.49 -17.53 -24.84
C LYS A 192 12.28 -16.67 -24.43
N PRO A 193 12.33 -15.33 -24.56
CA PRO A 193 11.25 -14.44 -24.10
C PRO A 193 9.85 -14.81 -24.62
N ARG A 194 9.76 -15.23 -25.89
CA ARG A 194 8.48 -15.67 -26.49
C ARG A 194 7.88 -16.91 -25.83
N VAL A 195 8.72 -17.84 -25.37
CA VAL A 195 8.28 -19.08 -24.72
C VAL A 195 7.83 -18.77 -23.29
N LEU A 196 8.63 -18.00 -22.55
CA LEU A 196 8.28 -17.56 -21.20
C LEU A 196 6.97 -16.75 -21.18
N ARG A 197 6.80 -15.82 -22.13
CA ARG A 197 5.54 -15.09 -22.34
C ARG A 197 4.34 -16.01 -22.45
N LYS A 198 4.47 -17.11 -23.22
CA LYS A 198 3.40 -18.08 -23.41
C LYS A 198 3.02 -18.77 -22.09
N TYR A 199 4.00 -19.16 -21.29
CA TYR A 199 3.76 -19.82 -20.00
C TYR A 199 3.14 -18.87 -18.96
N ILE A 200 3.69 -17.66 -18.81
CA ILE A 200 3.14 -16.64 -17.91
C ILE A 200 1.69 -16.35 -18.31
N LYS A 201 1.43 -16.11 -19.59
CA LYS A 201 0.08 -15.84 -20.09
C LYS A 201 -0.89 -17.01 -19.82
N ALA A 202 -0.47 -18.25 -20.05
CA ALA A 202 -1.31 -19.42 -19.75
C ALA A 202 -1.63 -19.51 -18.25
N CYS A 203 -0.66 -19.21 -17.39
CA CYS A 203 -0.84 -19.21 -15.95
C CYS A 203 -1.75 -18.07 -15.47
N LEU A 204 -1.62 -16.87 -16.05
CA LEU A 204 -2.52 -15.75 -15.74
C LEU A 204 -3.96 -16.03 -16.12
N LYS A 205 -4.20 -16.65 -17.28
CA LYS A 205 -5.55 -17.10 -17.68
C LYS A 205 -6.12 -18.17 -16.74
N LYS A 206 -5.28 -19.10 -16.24
CA LYS A 206 -5.67 -20.09 -15.22
C LYS A 206 -6.17 -19.42 -13.93
N TYR A 207 -5.63 -18.26 -13.57
CA TYR A 207 -5.93 -17.55 -12.32
C TYR A 207 -6.83 -16.31 -12.48
N GLU A 208 -7.41 -16.11 -13.65
CA GLU A 208 -8.25 -14.94 -13.97
C GLU A 208 -9.42 -14.74 -13.00
N GLY A 209 -10.06 -15.83 -12.57
CA GLY A 209 -11.20 -15.76 -11.65
C GLY A 209 -10.85 -15.52 -10.18
N LEU A 210 -9.55 -15.53 -9.81
CA LEU A 210 -9.15 -15.39 -8.41
C LEU A 210 -9.22 -13.93 -7.96
N ALA A 211 -9.77 -13.74 -6.75
CA ALA A 211 -9.68 -12.49 -6.01
C ALA A 211 -8.31 -12.32 -5.33
N GLU A 212 -7.99 -11.10 -4.89
CA GLU A 212 -6.70 -10.77 -4.25
C GLU A 212 -6.37 -11.70 -3.08
N GLU A 213 -7.34 -11.95 -2.18
CA GLU A 213 -7.19 -12.82 -1.02
C GLU A 213 -6.95 -14.28 -1.41
N GLU A 214 -7.60 -14.75 -2.47
CA GLU A 214 -7.44 -16.11 -2.98
C GLU A 214 -6.08 -16.30 -3.64
N CYS A 215 -5.57 -15.29 -4.35
CA CYS A 215 -4.21 -15.29 -4.89
C CYS A 215 -3.18 -15.44 -3.78
N VAL A 216 -3.32 -14.67 -2.69
CA VAL A 216 -2.44 -14.73 -1.52
C VAL A 216 -2.47 -16.12 -0.88
N LYS A 217 -3.67 -16.66 -0.59
CA LYS A 217 -3.80 -18.01 0.00
C LYS A 217 -3.20 -19.08 -0.91
N ARG A 218 -3.45 -19.00 -2.22
CA ARG A 218 -2.91 -19.93 -3.21
C ARG A 218 -1.39 -19.84 -3.30
N PHE A 219 -0.82 -18.64 -3.24
CA PHE A 219 0.63 -18.41 -3.24
C PHE A 219 1.27 -19.08 -2.02
N CYS A 220 0.74 -18.84 -0.81
CA CYS A 220 1.26 -19.44 0.41
C CYS A 220 1.17 -20.97 0.39
N PHE A 221 0.06 -21.53 -0.12
CA PHE A 221 -0.11 -22.96 -0.29
C PHE A 221 0.96 -23.56 -1.23
N LEU A 222 1.14 -22.99 -2.42
CA LEU A 222 2.15 -23.46 -3.39
C LEU A 222 3.57 -23.32 -2.84
N LEU A 223 3.86 -22.19 -2.16
CA LEU A 223 5.16 -21.96 -1.57
C LEU A 223 5.49 -22.98 -0.48
N LYS A 224 4.49 -23.43 0.28
CA LYS A 224 4.66 -24.45 1.33
C LYS A 224 5.11 -25.80 0.78
N GLU A 225 4.63 -26.19 -0.40
CA GLU A 225 5.00 -27.45 -1.05
C GLU A 225 6.48 -27.49 -1.46
N VAL A 226 7.08 -26.33 -1.73
CA VAL A 226 8.48 -26.21 -2.16
C VAL A 226 9.43 -25.72 -1.07
N TRP A 227 8.88 -25.10 -0.01
CA TRP A 227 9.63 -24.56 1.10
C TRP A 227 8.83 -24.65 2.41
N ASN A 228 9.38 -25.40 3.39
CA ASN A 228 8.82 -25.47 4.75
C ASN A 228 9.13 -24.19 5.56
N TRP A 229 8.51 -23.07 5.20
CA TRP A 229 8.71 -21.77 5.85
C TRP A 229 8.09 -21.67 7.25
N GLU A 230 7.22 -22.60 7.65
CA GLU A 230 6.61 -22.67 8.99
C GLU A 230 7.53 -23.30 10.05
N GLN A 231 8.64 -23.93 9.64
CA GLN A 231 9.53 -24.68 10.53
C GLN A 231 10.88 -23.99 10.68
N GLU A 232 11.34 -23.84 11.93
CA GLU A 232 12.75 -23.58 12.24
C GLU A 232 13.39 -24.89 12.72
N ILE A 233 14.53 -25.25 12.14
CA ILE A 233 15.24 -26.52 12.41
C ILE A 233 16.61 -26.20 13.03
N PHE A 234 16.90 -26.85 14.16
CA PHE A 234 18.15 -26.67 14.90
C PHE A 234 18.86 -28.01 15.10
N THR A 235 20.17 -28.03 14.92
CA THR A 235 21.00 -29.20 15.25
C THR A 235 21.38 -29.15 16.72
N CYS A 236 20.99 -30.16 17.50
CA CYS A 236 21.30 -30.22 18.93
C CYS A 236 21.38 -31.67 19.40
N ASN A 237 21.57 -31.86 20.71
CA ASN A 237 21.47 -33.18 21.32
C ASN A 237 20.30 -33.22 22.31
N LEU A 238 19.57 -34.34 22.31
CA LEU A 238 18.56 -34.66 23.30
C LEU A 238 19.22 -35.32 24.51
N GLY A 239 19.07 -34.72 25.69
CA GLY A 239 19.71 -35.14 26.95
C GLY A 239 20.97 -34.33 27.30
N ALA A 240 21.37 -34.38 28.58
CA ALA A 240 22.57 -33.71 29.09
C ALA A 240 23.78 -34.66 29.15
N GLU A 241 23.63 -35.81 29.81
CA GLU A 241 24.73 -36.79 30.05
C GLU A 241 24.79 -37.89 28.98
N TRP A 242 23.64 -38.45 28.60
CA TRP A 242 23.49 -39.45 27.54
C TRP A 242 22.87 -38.81 26.30
N ALA A 243 23.63 -37.92 25.67
CA ALA A 243 23.12 -37.00 24.66
C ALA A 243 23.01 -37.67 23.27
N VAL A 244 21.81 -37.65 22.66
CA VAL A 244 21.56 -38.20 21.32
C VAL A 244 21.48 -37.06 20.30
N PRO A 245 22.29 -37.05 19.23
CA PRO A 245 22.23 -36.00 18.23
C PRO A 245 20.91 -36.06 17.43
N ILE A 246 20.24 -34.92 17.33
CA ILE A 246 18.94 -34.76 16.67
C ILE A 246 18.89 -33.48 15.85
N SER A 247 17.95 -33.44 14.90
CA SER A 247 17.43 -32.18 14.34
C SER A 247 16.15 -31.84 15.07
N LEU A 248 16.20 -30.85 15.96
CA LEU A 248 15.04 -30.26 16.62
C LEU A 248 14.24 -29.46 15.61
N VAL A 249 12.94 -29.72 15.51
CA VAL A 249 12.02 -29.07 14.59
C VAL A 249 10.96 -28.36 15.43
N LEU A 250 10.86 -27.05 15.25
CA LEU A 250 9.91 -26.19 15.93
C LEU A 250 8.99 -25.54 14.90
N GLY A 251 7.68 -25.69 15.07
CA GLY A 251 6.69 -25.14 14.16
C GLY A 251 5.26 -25.24 14.69
N PRO A 252 4.33 -24.46 14.14
CA PRO A 252 2.98 -24.30 14.69
C PRO A 252 2.17 -25.61 14.65
N SER A 253 2.33 -26.43 13.61
CA SER A 253 1.67 -27.74 13.49
C SER A 253 2.42 -28.85 14.24
N ASP A 254 3.73 -28.70 14.37
CA ASP A 254 4.64 -29.73 14.88
C ASP A 254 4.85 -29.66 16.39
N GLY A 255 4.64 -28.49 17.01
CA GLY A 255 5.05 -28.22 18.37
C GLY A 255 6.57 -28.34 18.52
N ILE A 256 6.99 -29.00 19.60
CA ILE A 256 8.37 -29.45 19.78
C ILE A 256 8.50 -30.88 19.26
N SER A 257 9.22 -31.05 18.17
CA SER A 257 9.43 -32.32 17.49
C SER A 257 10.90 -32.54 17.14
N TYR A 258 11.29 -33.77 16.82
CA TYR A 258 12.66 -34.05 16.36
C TYR A 258 12.72 -35.09 15.24
N ARG A 259 13.82 -35.04 14.49
CA ARG A 259 14.26 -36.10 13.58
C ARG A 259 15.61 -36.64 14.04
N THR A 260 15.80 -37.95 13.92
CA THR A 260 17.12 -38.57 14.10
C THR A 260 17.88 -38.55 12.78
N GLN A 261 19.22 -38.59 12.81
CA GLN A 261 20.05 -38.51 11.59
C GLN A 261 19.72 -39.58 10.53
N ASN A 262 19.15 -40.71 10.95
CA ASN A 262 18.88 -41.86 10.09
C ASN A 262 17.42 -41.95 9.62
N THR A 263 16.55 -41.00 10.00
CA THR A 263 15.12 -41.08 9.67
C THR A 263 14.57 -39.74 9.18
N THR A 264 13.72 -39.79 8.15
CA THR A 264 12.93 -38.62 7.71
C THR A 264 11.66 -38.43 8.55
N LYS A 265 11.29 -39.45 9.34
CA LYS A 265 10.09 -39.43 10.18
C LYS A 265 10.25 -38.42 11.31
N LEU A 266 9.31 -37.48 11.39
CA LEU A 266 9.21 -36.53 12.49
C LEU A 266 8.57 -37.20 13.71
N THR A 267 9.22 -37.09 14.87
CA THR A 267 8.70 -37.60 16.15
C THR A 267 8.27 -36.42 17.01
N LYS A 268 6.97 -36.37 17.34
CA LYS A 268 6.39 -35.30 18.17
C LYS A 268 6.69 -35.56 19.64
N MET A 269 7.23 -34.55 20.33
CA MET A 269 7.54 -34.64 21.75
C MET A 269 6.42 -34.03 22.58
N THR A 270 6.11 -32.75 22.33
CA THR A 270 5.09 -32.04 23.11
C THR A 270 4.60 -30.79 22.36
N PRO A 271 3.33 -30.42 22.49
CA PRO A 271 2.82 -29.17 21.92
C PRO A 271 3.16 -27.97 22.85
N PHE A 272 3.18 -26.75 22.33
CA PHE A 272 3.67 -25.57 23.08
C PHE A 272 2.79 -25.21 24.29
N GLU A 273 1.50 -25.50 24.21
CA GLU A 273 0.48 -25.25 25.25
C GLU A 273 0.77 -25.99 26.57
N THR A 274 1.60 -27.04 26.51
CA THR A 274 1.93 -27.88 27.68
C THR A 274 3.19 -27.45 28.42
N ILE A 275 3.96 -26.49 27.89
CA ILE A 275 5.20 -26.03 28.52
C ILE A 275 4.87 -25.16 29.73
N LEU A 276 5.49 -25.45 30.87
CA LEU A 276 5.31 -24.70 32.12
C LEU A 276 6.46 -23.74 32.40
N THR A 277 7.71 -24.17 32.15
CA THR A 277 8.90 -23.33 32.35
C THR A 277 9.96 -23.63 31.31
N ILE A 278 10.71 -22.61 30.90
CA ILE A 278 11.88 -22.70 30.03
C ILE A 278 13.07 -22.16 30.81
N SER A 279 14.18 -22.90 30.91
CA SER A 279 15.41 -22.36 31.50
C SER A 279 16.64 -22.66 30.67
N THR A 280 17.58 -21.71 30.66
CA THR A 280 18.86 -21.84 29.97
C THR A 280 20.04 -21.74 30.93
N THR A 281 20.99 -22.67 30.80
CA THR A 281 22.19 -22.72 31.65
C THR A 281 23.43 -23.04 30.82
N LYS A 282 24.55 -22.39 31.14
CA LYS A 282 25.87 -22.71 30.57
C LYS A 282 26.51 -23.87 31.32
N ILE A 283 27.05 -24.85 30.59
CA ILE A 283 27.88 -25.90 31.18
C ILE A 283 29.33 -25.39 31.20
N SER A 284 29.91 -25.32 32.39
CA SER A 284 31.20 -24.70 32.69
C SER A 284 32.41 -25.29 31.95
N SER A 285 32.31 -26.50 31.42
CA SER A 285 33.45 -27.17 30.77
C SER A 285 33.69 -26.79 29.31
N ASN A 286 32.67 -26.39 28.53
CA ASN A 286 32.79 -26.29 27.05
C ASN A 286 31.92 -25.20 26.37
N ASP A 287 31.47 -24.17 27.09
CA ASP A 287 30.56 -23.11 26.57
C ASP A 287 29.20 -23.60 25.99
N ARG A 288 28.92 -24.89 26.14
CA ARG A 288 27.67 -25.53 25.73
C ARG A 288 26.49 -24.96 26.49
N GLY A 289 25.42 -24.66 25.76
CA GLY A 289 24.14 -24.26 26.32
C GLY A 289 23.26 -25.47 26.59
N LEU A 290 22.52 -25.44 27.70
CA LEU A 290 21.39 -26.35 27.94
C LEU A 290 20.09 -25.56 27.91
N ILE A 291 19.05 -26.18 27.33
CA ILE A 291 17.65 -25.79 27.53
C ILE A 291 17.00 -26.88 28.37
N LYS A 292 16.29 -26.50 29.43
CA LYS A 292 15.45 -27.41 30.23
C LYS A 292 14.00 -26.94 30.18
N LEU A 293 13.10 -27.86 29.83
CA LEU A 293 11.67 -27.62 29.72
C LEU A 293 10.91 -28.50 30.72
N THR A 294 10.03 -27.89 31.51
CA THR A 294 9.06 -28.63 32.32
C THR A 294 7.73 -28.68 31.58
N ILE A 295 7.08 -29.85 31.60
CA ILE A 295 5.89 -30.13 30.80
C ILE A 295 4.75 -30.52 31.75
N ALA A 296 3.57 -29.95 31.52
CA ALA A 296 2.37 -30.26 32.29
C ALA A 296 2.07 -31.77 32.24
N GLY A 297 1.89 -32.38 33.41
CA GLY A 297 1.60 -33.81 33.53
C GLY A 297 2.81 -34.75 33.36
N SER A 298 4.03 -34.22 33.20
CA SER A 298 5.28 -35.00 33.15
C SER A 298 6.15 -34.71 34.38
N SER A 299 6.69 -35.77 35.00
CA SER A 299 7.75 -35.64 36.01
C SER A 299 9.15 -35.52 35.41
N GLU A 300 9.31 -35.83 34.12
CA GLU A 300 10.59 -35.74 33.42
C GLU A 300 10.82 -34.34 32.84
N VAL A 301 12.03 -33.83 33.01
CA VAL A 301 12.47 -32.54 32.44
C VAL A 301 13.10 -32.78 31.08
N LEU A 302 12.47 -32.26 30.04
CA LEU A 302 12.98 -32.38 28.68
C LEU A 302 14.19 -31.47 28.52
N THR A 303 15.35 -32.05 28.20
CA THR A 303 16.62 -31.33 28.17
C THR A 303 17.28 -31.42 26.80
N PHE A 304 17.72 -30.28 26.27
CA PHE A 304 18.47 -30.19 25.02
C PHE A 304 19.83 -29.54 25.27
N SER A 305 20.86 -30.02 24.58
CA SER A 305 22.19 -29.43 24.61
C SER A 305 22.62 -28.90 23.25
N PHE A 306 23.08 -27.66 23.24
CA PHE A 306 23.52 -26.91 22.08
C PHE A 306 25.03 -26.65 22.12
N PRO A 307 25.67 -26.42 20.96
CA PRO A 307 27.08 -26.04 20.87
C PRO A 307 27.45 -24.80 21.70
N SER A 308 26.53 -23.82 21.79
CA SER A 308 26.75 -22.57 22.52
C SER A 308 25.55 -22.15 23.36
N LEU A 309 25.77 -21.33 24.40
CA LEU A 309 24.68 -20.69 25.14
C LEU A 309 23.85 -19.76 24.24
N SER A 310 24.47 -19.10 23.25
CA SER A 310 23.74 -18.22 22.33
C SER A 310 22.72 -18.99 21.49
N GLU A 311 23.07 -20.17 20.98
CA GLU A 311 22.12 -21.00 20.23
C GLU A 311 20.98 -21.51 21.12
N ALA A 312 21.30 -21.87 22.37
CA ALA A 312 20.28 -22.23 23.35
C ALA A 312 19.31 -21.06 23.63
N HIS A 313 19.81 -19.82 23.69
CA HIS A 313 18.97 -18.62 23.83
C HIS A 313 18.09 -18.41 22.60
N ASP A 314 18.65 -18.51 21.38
CA ASP A 314 17.91 -18.30 20.13
C ASP A 314 16.72 -19.27 20.00
N VAL A 315 16.89 -20.52 20.46
CA VAL A 315 15.83 -21.54 20.52
C VAL A 315 14.86 -21.31 21.68
N ALA A 316 15.35 -20.91 22.86
CA ALA A 316 14.48 -20.61 24.00
C ALA A 316 13.52 -19.44 23.69
N ILE A 317 14.00 -18.39 23.02
CA ILE A 317 13.17 -17.27 22.55
C ILE A 317 12.06 -17.76 21.62
N LEU A 318 12.38 -18.68 20.71
CA LEU A 318 11.39 -19.23 19.78
C LEU A 318 10.29 -20.02 20.51
N ILE A 319 10.69 -20.93 21.41
CA ILE A 319 9.74 -21.73 22.21
C ILE A 319 8.88 -20.81 23.07
N ASP A 320 9.49 -19.84 23.75
CA ASP A 320 8.79 -18.89 24.61
C ASP A 320 7.76 -18.06 23.85
N GLY A 321 8.12 -17.53 22.67
CA GLY A 321 7.20 -16.78 21.82
C GLY A 321 6.02 -17.61 21.32
N TYR A 322 6.25 -18.88 20.94
CA TYR A 322 5.14 -19.78 20.63
C TYR A 322 4.24 -20.04 21.86
N CYS A 323 4.82 -20.28 23.04
CA CYS A 323 4.05 -20.48 24.28
C CYS A 323 3.20 -19.25 24.62
N MET A 324 3.73 -18.04 24.43
CA MET A 324 3.00 -16.78 24.61
C MET A 324 1.84 -16.66 23.62
N LEU A 325 2.09 -16.97 22.34
CA LEU A 325 1.08 -16.89 21.29
C LEU A 325 -0.08 -17.88 21.53
N VAL A 326 0.21 -19.17 21.73
CA VAL A 326 -0.83 -20.21 21.84
C VAL A 326 -1.66 -20.07 23.11
N ASN A 327 -1.07 -19.60 24.20
CA ASN A 327 -1.76 -19.38 25.47
C ASN A 327 -2.35 -17.97 25.61
N SER A 328 -2.18 -17.10 24.60
CA SER A 328 -2.57 -15.68 24.67
C SER A 328 -2.04 -14.98 25.93
N ASN A 329 -0.80 -15.29 26.31
CA ASN A 329 -0.16 -14.81 27.53
C ASN A 329 1.02 -13.88 27.19
N THR A 330 1.09 -12.72 27.86
CA THR A 330 2.19 -11.76 27.69
C THR A 330 3.38 -12.05 28.60
N HIS A 331 3.26 -13.00 29.51
CA HIS A 331 4.34 -13.37 30.43
C HIS A 331 5.23 -14.46 29.84
N SER A 332 6.53 -14.16 29.80
CA SER A 332 7.57 -15.12 29.41
C SER A 332 7.71 -16.24 30.43
N LEU A 333 7.81 -17.47 29.92
CA LEU A 333 8.13 -18.69 30.67
C LEU A 333 9.65 -18.92 30.77
N TRP A 334 10.45 -18.12 30.06
CA TRP A 334 11.90 -18.25 29.99
C TRP A 334 12.62 -17.51 31.12
N ARG A 335 13.51 -18.24 31.80
CA ARG A 335 14.46 -17.72 32.79
C ARG A 335 15.89 -18.07 32.40
N SER A 336 16.75 -17.06 32.28
CA SER A 336 18.19 -17.26 32.09
C SER A 336 18.93 -17.09 33.42
N ASN A 337 19.80 -18.04 33.77
CA ASN A 337 20.60 -17.95 35.01
C ASN A 337 21.57 -16.75 35.06
N MET A 338 21.67 -15.94 33.99
CA MET A 338 22.35 -14.64 34.07
C MET A 338 21.53 -13.57 34.80
N ASP A 339 20.21 -13.69 34.86
CA ASP A 339 19.34 -12.72 35.55
C ASP A 339 19.40 -12.87 37.09
N ASP A 340 19.90 -13.99 37.60
CA ASP A 340 20.01 -14.28 39.05
C ASP A 340 21.24 -13.66 39.73
N GLN A 341 22.19 -13.08 39.00
CA GLN A 341 23.32 -12.36 39.62
C GLN A 341 23.05 -10.87 39.88
N GLN A 342 21.92 -10.32 39.40
CA GLN A 342 21.54 -8.92 39.66
C GLN A 342 20.24 -8.77 40.47
N SER A 343 19.45 -9.84 40.65
CA SER A 343 18.16 -9.78 41.36
C SER A 343 18.28 -9.87 42.90
N THR A 344 19.44 -10.21 43.47
CA THR A 344 19.63 -10.31 44.93
C THR A 344 19.88 -8.97 45.63
N ALA A 345 19.95 -7.85 44.91
CA ALA A 345 20.16 -6.52 45.52
C ALA A 345 18.89 -5.67 45.68
N ALA A 346 17.79 -5.98 44.96
CA ALA A 346 16.61 -5.10 44.90
C ALA A 346 15.44 -5.53 45.81
N ALA A 347 15.48 -6.73 46.41
CA ALA A 347 14.39 -7.24 47.24
C ALA A 347 14.35 -6.66 48.68
N ALA A 348 15.27 -5.77 49.05
CA ALA A 348 15.38 -5.25 50.41
C ALA A 348 14.87 -3.81 50.62
N ALA A 349 14.28 -3.14 49.63
CA ALA A 349 13.80 -1.77 49.82
C ALA A 349 12.38 -1.54 49.28
N THR A 350 11.56 -1.02 50.21
CA THR A 350 10.33 -0.24 50.00
C THR A 350 8.99 -0.99 49.89
N LYS A 351 8.37 -1.18 51.06
CA LYS A 351 6.91 -1.12 51.24
C LYS A 351 6.44 0.33 51.06
N GLY A 352 5.46 0.57 50.20
CA GLY A 352 4.73 1.83 50.04
C GLY A 352 3.52 1.65 49.12
N PRO A 353 2.39 2.35 49.33
CA PRO A 353 1.11 1.98 48.72
C PRO A 353 1.02 2.38 47.24
N MET A 354 0.46 1.50 46.42
CA MET A 354 0.11 1.78 45.02
C MET A 354 -0.99 2.85 44.95
N SER A 355 -0.74 3.94 44.21
CA SER A 355 -1.80 4.76 43.66
C SER A 355 -2.14 4.28 42.24
N SER A 356 -3.39 3.89 42.06
CA SER A 356 -4.01 3.60 40.77
C SER A 356 -4.32 4.92 40.04
N ALA A 357 -3.76 5.12 38.85
CA ALA A 357 -4.29 6.09 37.90
C ALA A 357 -4.86 5.32 36.71
N PHE A 358 -6.18 5.11 36.76
CA PHE A 358 -7.02 4.69 35.66
C PHE A 358 -7.06 5.78 34.59
N LEU A 359 -6.96 5.40 33.32
CA LEU A 359 -7.57 6.15 32.23
C LEU A 359 -8.58 5.21 31.55
N THR A 360 -9.85 5.45 31.88
CA THR A 360 -11.01 4.79 31.32
C THR A 360 -11.32 5.30 29.90
N PRO A 361 -11.75 4.44 28.97
CA PRO A 361 -12.25 4.85 27.67
C PRO A 361 -13.73 5.26 27.79
N HIS A 362 -14.09 6.44 27.30
CA HIS A 362 -15.49 6.79 27.10
C HIS A 362 -16.02 6.14 25.83
N SER A 363 -17.01 5.28 26.02
CA SER A 363 -17.86 4.66 25.03
C SER A 363 -18.86 5.65 24.43
N SER A 364 -19.10 5.56 23.13
CA SER A 364 -20.44 5.73 22.57
C SER A 364 -20.54 4.96 21.24
N ASP A 365 -21.24 3.84 21.30
CA ASP A 365 -22.21 3.30 20.34
C ASP A 365 -22.04 3.47 18.82
N PHE A 366 -22.09 2.29 18.18
CA PHE A 366 -22.79 1.94 16.94
C PHE A 366 -22.13 2.09 15.55
N ALA A 367 -22.32 0.99 14.81
CA ALA A 367 -22.54 0.83 13.38
C ALA A 367 -21.32 0.65 12.43
N TYR A 368 -21.17 -0.61 12.01
CA TYR A 368 -20.72 -1.07 10.69
C TYR A 368 -20.53 0.04 9.63
N TYR A 369 -19.28 0.29 9.22
CA TYR A 369 -19.02 0.93 7.93
C TYR A 369 -17.78 0.34 7.22
N HIS A 370 -18.04 -0.17 6.02
CA HIS A 370 -17.07 -0.39 4.97
C HIS A 370 -16.20 0.87 4.78
N ARG A 371 -14.88 0.71 4.81
CA ARG A 371 -13.92 1.76 4.46
C ARG A 371 -14.13 2.19 3.01
N SER A 372 -14.87 3.28 2.82
CA SER A 372 -14.97 4.00 1.55
C SER A 372 -14.21 5.32 1.64
N ASN A 373 -13.39 5.53 0.61
CA ASN A 373 -12.92 6.81 0.10
C ASN A 373 -11.87 7.57 0.94
N GLY A 374 -10.63 7.08 0.85
CA GLY A 374 -9.43 7.90 0.83
C GLY A 374 -8.59 7.44 -0.37
N VAL A 375 -8.11 8.38 -1.18
CA VAL A 375 -7.11 8.07 -2.22
C VAL A 375 -5.78 8.09 -1.51
N ASP A 376 -5.42 6.96 -0.90
CA ASP A 376 -4.10 6.76 -0.33
C ASP A 376 -3.15 6.53 -1.53
N ASP A 377 -2.60 7.62 -2.07
CA ASP A 377 -1.53 7.62 -3.07
C ASP A 377 -0.17 7.51 -2.33
N ASP A 378 0.04 6.42 -1.57
CA ASP A 378 1.38 6.09 -1.06
C ASP A 378 2.18 5.48 -2.22
N ASP A 379 3.01 6.29 -2.90
CA ASP A 379 4.13 5.80 -3.69
C ASP A 379 5.44 6.33 -3.11
N ASP A 380 6.43 5.44 -3.21
CA ASP A 380 7.75 5.38 -2.60
C ASP A 380 8.75 6.43 -3.15
N ASP A 381 8.31 7.69 -3.30
CA ASP A 381 9.19 8.82 -3.53
C ASP A 381 9.52 9.48 -2.18
N ASN A 382 10.79 9.41 -1.82
CA ASN A 382 11.40 9.81 -0.57
C ASN A 382 11.40 11.35 -0.33
N ASP A 383 10.34 12.06 -0.69
CA ASP A 383 10.24 13.52 -0.62
C ASP A 383 8.91 14.07 -0.05
N SER A 384 8.01 13.22 0.44
CA SER A 384 6.81 13.67 1.16
C SER A 384 7.12 14.07 2.61
N ASN A 385 7.90 15.14 2.79
CA ASN A 385 7.86 15.90 4.03
C ASN A 385 6.54 16.67 4.06
N GLY A 386 5.61 16.24 4.91
CA GLY A 386 4.26 16.81 5.06
C GLY A 386 4.22 18.21 5.66
N ASP A 387 4.70 19.21 4.92
CA ASP A 387 4.62 20.63 5.29
C ASP A 387 4.12 21.49 4.10
N TYR A 388 3.11 21.00 3.37
CA TYR A 388 2.54 21.68 2.20
C TYR A 388 1.91 23.05 2.51
N ALA A 389 1.52 23.29 3.77
CA ALA A 389 1.04 24.59 4.22
C ALA A 389 2.11 25.70 4.07
N ASP A 390 3.40 25.35 4.21
CA ASP A 390 4.53 26.28 4.05
C ASP A 390 4.93 26.49 2.57
N VAL A 391 4.43 25.66 1.65
CA VAL A 391 4.79 25.67 0.22
C VAL A 391 3.83 26.54 -0.62
N LEU A 392 2.61 26.80 -0.14
CA LEU A 392 1.71 27.76 -0.77
C LEU A 392 2.28 29.17 -0.59
N SER A 393 2.39 29.96 -1.67
CA SER A 393 2.92 31.32 -1.54
C SER A 393 2.00 32.15 -0.63
N SER A 394 2.59 33.03 0.19
CA SER A 394 1.85 33.93 1.07
C SER A 394 0.80 34.78 0.34
N GLU A 395 0.96 34.94 -0.98
CA GLU A 395 0.03 35.63 -1.87
C GLU A 395 -1.32 34.91 -2.06
N TYR A 396 -1.39 33.59 -1.85
CA TYR A 396 -2.65 32.83 -1.92
C TYR A 396 -3.37 32.72 -0.56
N GLN A 397 -2.79 33.22 0.53
CA GLN A 397 -3.42 33.13 1.85
C GLN A 397 -4.55 34.17 1.99
N ILE A 398 -5.74 33.72 2.39
CA ILE A 398 -6.92 34.58 2.60
C ILE A 398 -7.38 34.50 4.06
N ASP A 399 -7.59 35.66 4.69
CA ASP A 399 -8.14 35.74 6.05
C ASP A 399 -9.61 35.30 6.06
N ARG A 400 -9.98 34.46 7.02
CA ARG A 400 -11.35 33.94 7.16
C ARG A 400 -12.40 35.05 7.23
N LYS A 401 -12.07 36.22 7.78
CA LYS A 401 -12.96 37.40 7.90
C LYS A 401 -13.29 38.03 6.56
N GLN A 402 -12.44 37.84 5.55
CA GLN A 402 -12.69 38.32 4.19
C GLN A 402 -13.72 37.44 3.47
N ILE A 403 -14.05 36.26 4.00
CA ILE A 403 -14.87 35.26 3.35
C ILE A 403 -16.27 35.23 3.98
N GLN A 404 -17.29 35.45 3.16
CA GLN A 404 -18.70 35.25 3.53
C GLN A 404 -19.27 34.06 2.77
N MET A 405 -19.60 32.98 3.47
CA MET A 405 -20.35 31.84 2.90
C MET A 405 -21.84 32.19 2.81
N ILE A 406 -22.51 31.78 1.72
CA ILE A 406 -23.93 32.09 1.46
C ILE A 406 -24.76 30.81 1.44
N ASP A 407 -24.73 30.07 0.33
CA ASP A 407 -25.56 28.88 0.10
C ASP A 407 -24.72 27.72 -0.44
N SER A 408 -25.19 26.49 -0.19
CA SER A 408 -24.51 25.28 -0.65
C SER A 408 -24.79 25.03 -2.13
N LEU A 409 -23.74 24.86 -2.92
CA LEU A 409 -23.80 24.55 -4.36
C LEU A 409 -23.79 23.03 -4.61
N GLY A 410 -23.17 22.24 -3.73
CA GLY A 410 -23.07 20.80 -3.90
C GLY A 410 -22.10 20.11 -2.95
N ASN A 411 -21.98 18.78 -3.10
CA ASN A 411 -21.08 17.94 -2.32
C ASN A 411 -19.93 17.42 -3.22
N GLY A 412 -18.69 17.75 -2.87
CA GLY A 412 -17.48 17.18 -3.46
C GLY A 412 -16.93 16.00 -2.63
N GLN A 413 -15.82 15.40 -3.11
CA GLN A 413 -15.18 14.25 -2.45
C GLN A 413 -14.67 14.57 -1.03
N PHE A 414 -14.09 15.76 -0.84
CA PHE A 414 -13.47 16.18 0.43
C PHE A 414 -14.40 17.03 1.31
N GLY A 415 -15.55 17.47 0.78
CA GLY A 415 -16.53 18.25 1.53
C GLY A 415 -17.51 19.04 0.68
N GLU A 416 -18.24 19.95 1.30
CA GLU A 416 -19.26 20.76 0.62
C GLU A 416 -18.63 21.94 -0.13
N VAL A 417 -19.25 22.30 -1.24
CA VAL A 417 -18.93 23.49 -2.03
C VAL A 417 -20.03 24.51 -1.80
N TYR A 418 -19.65 25.73 -1.43
CA TYR A 418 -20.56 26.85 -1.17
C TYR A 418 -20.33 27.98 -2.16
N ARG A 419 -21.38 28.75 -2.44
CA ARG A 419 -21.27 30.10 -2.98
C ARG A 419 -20.88 31.04 -1.85
N GLY A 420 -20.04 32.02 -2.16
CA GLY A 420 -19.68 33.06 -1.20
C GLY A 420 -19.28 34.38 -1.84
N ILE A 421 -18.94 35.33 -0.97
CA ILE A 421 -18.38 36.63 -1.31
C ILE A 421 -17.01 36.73 -0.65
N LEU A 422 -16.00 37.11 -1.44
CA LEU A 422 -14.70 37.53 -0.96
C LEU A 422 -14.67 39.06 -0.93
N ARG A 423 -14.34 39.64 0.22
CA ARG A 423 -14.08 41.07 0.39
C ARG A 423 -12.58 41.31 0.32
N THR A 424 -12.11 41.97 -0.73
CA THR A 424 -10.70 42.33 -0.85
C THR A 424 -10.36 43.51 0.05
N ASP A 425 -9.06 43.76 0.28
CA ASP A 425 -8.58 44.91 1.05
C ASP A 425 -8.99 46.26 0.44
N GLN A 426 -9.34 46.26 -0.86
CA GLN A 426 -9.87 47.41 -1.59
C GLN A 426 -11.40 47.55 -1.47
N GLN A 427 -12.04 46.80 -0.57
CA GLN A 427 -13.50 46.76 -0.37
C GLN A 427 -14.29 46.32 -1.60
N LEU A 428 -13.66 45.58 -2.53
CA LEU A 428 -14.36 44.98 -3.67
C LEU A 428 -14.98 43.65 -3.26
N GLU A 429 -16.25 43.43 -3.60
CA GLU A 429 -16.93 42.15 -3.39
C GLU A 429 -16.84 41.28 -4.64
N ILE A 430 -16.22 40.09 -4.49
CA ILE A 430 -16.05 39.11 -5.57
C ILE A 430 -16.88 37.88 -5.26
N ASN A 431 -17.72 37.45 -6.20
CA ASN A 431 -18.44 36.18 -6.07
C ASN A 431 -17.47 34.99 -6.25
N ILE A 432 -17.46 34.09 -5.28
CA ILE A 432 -16.52 32.96 -5.19
C ILE A 432 -17.23 31.64 -4.96
N ALA A 433 -16.55 30.55 -5.28
CA ALA A 433 -16.88 29.20 -4.84
C ALA A 433 -15.91 28.78 -3.72
N ILE A 434 -16.43 28.14 -2.68
CA ILE A 434 -15.70 27.78 -1.46
C ILE A 434 -15.80 26.28 -1.26
N LYS A 435 -14.71 25.54 -1.44
CA LYS A 435 -14.63 24.11 -1.12
C LYS A 435 -14.18 23.96 0.34
N THR A 436 -14.90 23.17 1.13
CA THR A 436 -14.58 22.89 2.54
C THR A 436 -13.95 21.50 2.69
N CYS A 437 -13.00 21.35 3.62
CA CYS A 437 -12.52 20.03 4.05
C CYS A 437 -13.33 19.54 5.27
N LYS A 438 -14.09 18.44 5.13
CA LYS A 438 -14.99 17.91 6.18
C LYS A 438 -14.28 17.03 7.22
N LEU A 439 -13.20 16.36 6.86
CA LEU A 439 -12.47 15.42 7.72
C LEU A 439 -11.17 16.07 8.21
N GLN A 440 -10.91 15.94 9.51
CA GLN A 440 -9.84 16.67 10.21
C GLN A 440 -8.62 15.79 10.53
N ASP A 441 -8.43 14.67 9.82
CA ASP A 441 -7.17 13.94 9.88
C ASP A 441 -6.10 14.60 8.98
N SER A 442 -4.83 14.37 9.32
CA SER A 442 -3.68 14.97 8.63
C SER A 442 -3.69 14.62 7.13
N ALA A 443 -3.86 13.34 6.81
CA ALA A 443 -3.78 12.85 5.43
C ALA A 443 -4.85 13.48 4.52
N THR A 444 -6.08 13.64 5.02
CA THR A 444 -7.15 14.27 4.24
C THR A 444 -6.90 15.75 4.04
N THR A 445 -6.33 16.43 5.05
CA THR A 445 -5.96 17.85 4.93
C THR A 445 -4.81 18.04 3.94
N ASP A 446 -3.81 17.16 3.97
CA ASP A 446 -2.67 17.20 3.05
C ASP A 446 -3.13 17.00 1.60
N ALA A 447 -3.94 15.97 1.34
CA ALA A 447 -4.52 15.73 0.01
C ALA A 447 -5.40 16.90 -0.49
N PHE A 448 -6.06 17.61 0.43
CA PHE A 448 -6.87 18.78 0.12
C PHE A 448 -6.01 20.00 -0.24
N LEU A 449 -4.88 20.20 0.44
CA LEU A 449 -3.92 21.25 0.13
C LEU A 449 -3.10 20.95 -1.14
N ASP A 450 -2.84 19.68 -1.43
CA ASP A 450 -2.23 19.24 -2.69
C ASP A 450 -3.04 19.69 -3.90
N GLU A 451 -4.37 19.61 -3.82
CA GLU A 451 -5.26 20.12 -4.88
C GLU A 451 -5.00 21.62 -5.13
N ALA A 452 -4.90 22.43 -4.07
CA ALA A 452 -4.60 23.85 -4.18
C ALA A 452 -3.20 24.10 -4.77
N TYR A 453 -2.21 23.34 -4.32
CA TYR A 453 -0.83 23.41 -4.80
C TYR A 453 -0.70 23.07 -6.29
N VAL A 454 -1.54 22.16 -6.79
CA VAL A 454 -1.65 21.87 -8.22
C VAL A 454 -2.35 23.01 -8.96
N MET A 455 -3.49 23.48 -8.45
CA MET A 455 -4.31 24.51 -9.12
C MET A 455 -3.58 25.85 -9.28
N GLN A 456 -2.75 26.28 -8.33
CA GLN A 456 -1.98 27.53 -8.43
C GLN A 456 -1.00 27.56 -9.62
N LYS A 457 -0.64 26.40 -10.19
CA LYS A 457 0.27 26.29 -11.34
C LYS A 457 -0.42 26.59 -12.68
N PHE A 458 -1.75 26.75 -12.68
CA PHE A 458 -2.55 26.86 -13.89
C PHE A 458 -3.14 28.25 -14.09
N GLU A 459 -2.96 28.77 -15.30
CA GLU A 459 -3.62 29.98 -15.76
C GLU A 459 -4.06 29.79 -17.21
N HIS A 460 -5.36 29.58 -17.39
CA HIS A 460 -5.98 29.34 -18.69
C HIS A 460 -7.47 29.74 -18.65
N PRO A 461 -8.05 30.36 -19.70
CA PRO A 461 -9.43 30.86 -19.70
C PRO A 461 -10.49 29.78 -19.44
N HIS A 462 -10.20 28.52 -19.80
CA HIS A 462 -11.09 27.37 -19.64
C HIS A 462 -10.66 26.39 -18.53
N ILE A 463 -9.91 26.88 -17.54
CA ILE A 463 -9.61 26.15 -16.29
C ILE A 463 -10.14 27.01 -15.13
N ILE A 464 -10.76 26.39 -14.12
CA ILE A 464 -11.20 27.08 -12.91
C ILE A 464 -10.00 27.62 -12.14
N LYS A 465 -9.96 28.93 -11.95
CA LYS A 465 -8.91 29.64 -11.23
C LYS A 465 -9.04 29.46 -9.71
N LEU A 466 -7.94 29.06 -9.08
CA LEU A 466 -7.76 29.22 -7.63
C LEU A 466 -7.52 30.71 -7.33
N ILE A 467 -8.32 31.25 -6.42
CA ILE A 467 -8.20 32.62 -5.92
C ILE A 467 -7.34 32.63 -4.65
N GLY A 468 -7.50 31.65 -3.77
CA GLY A 468 -6.70 31.53 -2.56
C GLY A 468 -7.12 30.38 -1.65
N VAL A 469 -6.46 30.30 -0.50
CA VAL A 469 -6.62 29.25 0.50
C VAL A 469 -6.77 29.90 1.88
N CYS A 470 -7.76 29.46 2.64
CA CYS A 470 -7.87 29.79 4.05
C CYS A 470 -7.41 28.58 4.85
N THR A 471 -6.26 28.69 5.53
CA THR A 471 -5.68 27.60 6.32
C THR A 471 -6.28 27.48 7.73
N GLU A 472 -7.08 28.46 8.15
CA GLU A 472 -7.85 28.38 9.40
C GLU A 472 -8.92 27.28 9.30
N GLN A 473 -9.01 26.44 10.33
CA GLN A 473 -9.94 25.31 10.35
C GLN A 473 -11.42 25.77 10.41
N PRO A 474 -12.33 25.17 9.62
CA PRO A 474 -12.06 24.19 8.56
C PRO A 474 -11.37 24.84 7.35
N VAL A 475 -10.32 24.18 6.83
CA VAL A 475 -9.55 24.65 5.66
C VAL A 475 -10.46 24.86 4.46
N LEU A 476 -10.27 25.97 3.74
CA LEU A 476 -11.07 26.36 2.58
C LEU A 476 -10.22 26.56 1.33
N LEU A 477 -10.69 26.07 0.18
CA LEU A 477 -10.19 26.47 -1.14
C LEU A 477 -11.15 27.47 -1.78
N ILE A 478 -10.63 28.63 -2.15
CA ILE A 478 -11.39 29.74 -2.70
C ILE A 478 -11.14 29.78 -4.21
N MET A 479 -12.19 29.60 -5.00
CA MET A 479 -12.11 29.47 -6.45
C MET A 479 -13.05 30.47 -7.13
N GLU A 480 -12.81 30.74 -8.41
CA GLU A 480 -13.77 31.52 -9.20
C GLU A 480 -15.13 30.81 -9.29
N LEU A 481 -16.21 31.60 -9.27
CA LEU A 481 -17.57 31.08 -9.36
C LEU A 481 -18.02 30.95 -10.83
N ALA A 482 -18.23 29.71 -11.28
CA ALA A 482 -18.94 29.41 -12.53
C ALA A 482 -20.47 29.47 -12.30
N ARG A 483 -21.12 30.48 -12.89
CA ARG A 483 -22.48 30.90 -12.49
C ARG A 483 -23.58 29.92 -12.86
N LEU A 484 -23.39 29.15 -13.92
CA LEU A 484 -24.39 28.20 -14.44
C LEU A 484 -24.14 26.76 -13.95
N GLY A 485 -23.14 26.56 -13.08
CA GLY A 485 -22.92 25.32 -12.35
C GLY A 485 -22.36 24.16 -13.19
N GLU A 486 -22.65 22.93 -12.78
CA GLU A 486 -22.16 21.70 -13.41
C GLU A 486 -22.71 21.51 -14.84
N LEU A 487 -21.83 21.25 -15.81
CA LEU A 487 -22.18 21.12 -17.23
C LEU A 487 -23.19 20.00 -17.49
N ARG A 488 -23.06 18.84 -16.85
CA ARG A 488 -24.02 17.74 -17.08
C ARG A 488 -25.43 18.12 -16.65
N THR A 489 -25.58 18.70 -15.46
CA THR A 489 -26.89 19.21 -14.99
C THR A 489 -27.43 20.31 -15.91
N TYR A 490 -26.57 21.23 -16.35
CA TYR A 490 -26.92 22.29 -17.27
C TYR A 490 -27.39 21.79 -18.65
N LEU A 491 -26.70 20.80 -19.23
CA LEU A 491 -27.10 20.15 -20.49
C LEU A 491 -28.46 19.45 -20.38
N VAL A 492 -28.72 18.77 -19.25
CA VAL A 492 -29.99 18.06 -19.04
C VAL A 492 -31.16 19.04 -18.84
N ALA A 493 -30.93 20.16 -18.16
CA ALA A 493 -31.94 21.17 -17.92
C ALA A 493 -32.35 21.93 -19.19
N ASN A 494 -31.41 22.15 -20.12
CA ASN A 494 -31.61 22.99 -21.32
C ASN A 494 -31.55 22.19 -22.62
N ARG A 495 -32.01 20.93 -22.61
CA ARG A 495 -31.87 19.97 -23.74
C ARG A 495 -32.37 20.48 -25.09
N THR A 496 -33.34 21.40 -25.09
CA THR A 496 -33.95 21.97 -26.30
C THR A 496 -33.22 23.19 -26.82
N ASP A 497 -32.30 23.77 -26.05
CA ASP A 497 -31.78 25.11 -26.27
C ASP A 497 -30.34 25.09 -26.82
N PHE A 498 -29.79 23.91 -27.08
CA PHE A 498 -28.45 23.74 -27.64
C PHE A 498 -28.49 23.40 -29.12
N ASP A 499 -27.77 24.18 -29.90
CA ASP A 499 -27.35 23.80 -31.23
C ASP A 499 -26.02 23.02 -31.21
N LEU A 500 -25.70 22.38 -32.33
CA LEU A 500 -24.47 21.63 -32.48
C LEU A 500 -23.23 22.52 -32.33
N VAL A 501 -23.30 23.77 -32.81
CA VAL A 501 -22.20 24.75 -32.73
C VAL A 501 -21.77 24.99 -31.29
N THR A 502 -22.71 25.16 -30.37
CA THR A 502 -22.43 25.37 -28.94
C THR A 502 -21.80 24.12 -28.31
N LEU A 503 -22.28 22.92 -28.66
CA LEU A 503 -21.71 21.68 -28.14
C LEU A 503 -20.26 21.47 -28.61
N VAL A 504 -19.98 21.75 -29.89
CA VAL A 504 -18.63 21.68 -30.45
C VAL A 504 -17.73 22.77 -29.86
N LEU A 505 -18.27 23.97 -29.61
CA LEU A 505 -17.56 25.04 -28.91
C LEU A 505 -17.10 24.58 -27.52
N TYR A 506 -17.96 23.95 -26.73
CA TYR A 506 -17.58 23.42 -25.41
C TYR A 506 -16.48 22.36 -25.52
N CYS A 507 -16.57 21.46 -26.51
CA CYS A 507 -15.52 20.46 -26.76
C CYS A 507 -14.18 21.13 -27.09
N HIS A 508 -14.19 22.16 -27.95
CA HIS A 508 -12.98 22.91 -28.33
C HIS A 508 -12.35 23.63 -27.13
N GLN A 509 -13.16 24.29 -26.30
CA GLN A 509 -12.68 24.99 -25.09
C GLN A 509 -12.01 24.05 -24.09
N LEU A 510 -12.59 22.86 -23.92
CA LEU A 510 -12.01 21.82 -23.07
C LEU A 510 -10.73 21.23 -23.69
N ALA A 511 -10.70 21.02 -25.00
CA ALA A 511 -9.48 20.56 -25.69
C ALA A 511 -8.32 21.55 -25.52
N SER A 512 -8.57 22.86 -25.59
CA SER A 512 -7.52 23.87 -25.37
C SER A 512 -7.02 23.88 -23.92
N ALA A 513 -7.91 23.68 -22.93
CA ALA A 513 -7.51 23.52 -21.53
C ALA A 513 -6.66 22.26 -21.31
N LEU A 514 -7.00 21.14 -21.94
CA LEU A 514 -6.28 19.88 -21.83
C LEU A 514 -4.95 19.90 -22.59
N SER A 515 -4.89 20.58 -23.74
CA SER A 515 -3.66 20.91 -24.47
C SER A 515 -2.70 21.72 -23.60
N TYR A 516 -3.22 22.69 -22.84
CA TYR A 516 -2.45 23.43 -21.84
C TYR A 516 -1.91 22.52 -20.72
N LEU A 517 -2.72 21.65 -20.13
CA LEU A 517 -2.27 20.71 -19.08
C LEU A 517 -1.19 19.74 -19.61
N GLU A 518 -1.37 19.21 -20.83
CA GLU A 518 -0.38 18.36 -21.50
C GLU A 518 0.97 19.09 -21.65
N SER A 519 0.95 20.36 -22.04
CA SER A 519 2.16 21.19 -22.17
C SER A 519 2.88 21.40 -20.83
N LYS A 520 2.12 21.43 -19.72
CA LYS A 520 2.62 21.54 -18.35
C LYS A 520 2.97 20.19 -17.72
N LYS A 521 2.82 19.09 -18.46
CA LYS A 521 3.07 17.70 -18.01
C LYS A 521 2.16 17.29 -16.84
N PHE A 522 0.91 17.71 -16.86
CA PHE A 522 -0.10 17.24 -15.90
C PHE A 522 -1.05 16.24 -16.52
N VAL A 523 -1.44 15.26 -15.71
CA VAL A 523 -2.54 14.34 -16.00
C VAL A 523 -3.70 14.64 -15.04
N HIS A 524 -4.91 14.79 -15.59
CA HIS A 524 -6.09 15.15 -14.82
C HIS A 524 -6.74 13.93 -14.16
N ARG A 525 -6.75 12.77 -14.83
CA ARG A 525 -7.24 11.47 -14.32
C ARG A 525 -8.76 11.35 -14.09
N ASP A 526 -9.52 12.44 -14.22
CA ASP A 526 -10.98 12.43 -14.08
C ASP A 526 -11.70 13.45 -14.95
N ILE A 527 -11.51 13.36 -16.27
CA ILE A 527 -12.17 14.23 -17.23
C ILE A 527 -13.57 13.68 -17.51
N ALA A 528 -14.60 14.43 -17.11
CA ALA A 528 -16.00 14.09 -17.30
C ALA A 528 -16.88 15.33 -17.23
N ALA A 529 -18.09 15.29 -17.79
CA ALA A 529 -19.00 16.45 -17.79
C ALA A 529 -19.43 16.91 -16.37
N ARG A 530 -19.29 16.06 -15.35
CA ARG A 530 -19.50 16.41 -13.93
C ARG A 530 -18.38 17.28 -13.33
N ASN A 531 -17.19 17.24 -13.93
CA ASN A 531 -16.01 18.00 -13.52
C ASN A 531 -15.77 19.19 -14.48
N VAL A 532 -16.80 19.57 -15.24
CA VAL A 532 -16.80 20.76 -16.09
C VAL A 532 -17.87 21.70 -15.58
N LEU A 533 -17.52 22.97 -15.40
CA LEU A 533 -18.41 24.01 -14.94
C LEU A 533 -18.73 25.00 -16.06
N VAL A 534 -19.93 25.55 -16.05
CA VAL A 534 -20.43 26.50 -17.04
C VAL A 534 -20.35 27.89 -16.45
N SER A 535 -19.44 28.71 -16.96
CA SER A 535 -19.26 30.09 -16.51
C SER A 535 -20.39 30.99 -17.03
N ASN A 536 -20.71 30.82 -18.31
CA ASN A 536 -21.83 31.46 -19.02
C ASN A 536 -22.22 30.60 -20.24
N HIS A 537 -23.26 30.98 -20.97
CA HIS A 537 -23.80 30.20 -22.10
C HIS A 537 -22.77 29.87 -23.19
N GLU A 538 -21.71 30.66 -23.35
CA GLU A 538 -20.67 30.47 -24.37
C GLU A 538 -19.33 30.02 -23.78
N SER A 539 -19.26 29.69 -22.48
CA SER A 539 -17.99 29.42 -21.80
C SER A 539 -18.09 28.32 -20.75
N VAL A 540 -17.34 27.24 -20.98
CA VAL A 540 -17.10 26.17 -20.01
C VAL A 540 -15.66 26.20 -19.47
N LYS A 541 -15.47 25.64 -18.28
CA LYS A 541 -14.20 25.56 -17.57
C LYS A 541 -14.00 24.19 -16.95
N LEU A 542 -12.82 23.61 -17.15
CA LEU A 542 -12.39 22.37 -16.50
C LEU A 542 -12.13 22.62 -15.00
N ALA A 543 -12.58 21.70 -14.16
CA ALA A 543 -12.51 21.80 -12.71
C ALA A 543 -12.15 20.44 -12.08
N ASP A 544 -11.99 20.44 -10.75
CA ASP A 544 -11.71 19.27 -9.91
C ASP A 544 -10.34 18.61 -10.17
N PHE A 545 -9.30 19.18 -9.55
CA PHE A 545 -7.92 18.73 -9.70
C PHE A 545 -7.48 17.78 -8.57
N GLY A 546 -8.39 17.28 -7.73
CA GLY A 546 -8.06 16.45 -6.58
C GLY A 546 -7.35 15.13 -6.92
N LEU A 547 -7.55 14.61 -8.13
CA LEU A 547 -6.83 13.43 -8.65
C LEU A 547 -5.64 13.79 -9.55
N SER A 548 -5.43 15.07 -9.86
CA SER A 548 -4.42 15.49 -10.82
C SER A 548 -3.01 15.28 -10.31
N ARG A 549 -2.09 14.89 -11.20
CA ARG A 549 -0.68 14.63 -10.86
C ARG A 549 0.23 15.22 -11.91
N GLN A 550 1.36 15.77 -11.45
CA GLN A 550 2.44 16.20 -12.32
C GLN A 550 3.27 14.98 -12.72
N LEU A 551 3.55 14.81 -14.01
CA LEU A 551 4.49 13.81 -14.50
C LEU A 551 5.92 14.35 -14.32
N THR A 552 6.79 13.55 -13.72
CA THR A 552 8.21 13.91 -13.56
C THR A 552 8.97 13.70 -14.87
N LEU A 553 10.14 14.32 -15.00
CA LEU A 553 10.98 14.17 -16.21
C LEU A 553 11.39 12.71 -16.46
N ASP A 554 11.56 11.94 -15.38
CA ASP A 554 11.98 10.55 -15.43
C ASP A 554 10.81 9.57 -15.62
N ASN A 555 9.56 10.02 -15.42
CA ASN A 555 8.39 9.15 -15.48
C ASN A 555 7.31 9.69 -16.42
N SER A 556 7.14 9.02 -17.57
CA SER A 556 6.17 9.41 -18.61
C SER A 556 4.70 9.10 -18.25
N TYR A 557 4.45 8.51 -17.09
CA TYR A 557 3.13 8.12 -16.61
C TYR A 557 3.04 8.20 -15.08
N TYR A 558 1.82 8.28 -14.58
CA TYR A 558 1.49 8.17 -13.17
C TYR A 558 0.85 6.81 -12.88
N LYS A 559 1.21 6.15 -11.77
CA LYS A 559 0.61 4.88 -11.34
C LYS A 559 -0.14 5.10 -10.03
N ALA A 560 -1.45 4.83 -10.01
CA ALA A 560 -2.24 4.99 -8.80
C ALA A 560 -2.13 3.75 -7.90
N SER A 561 -1.93 3.94 -6.60
CA SER A 561 -1.70 2.83 -5.67
C SER A 561 -3.01 2.19 -5.20
N LYS A 562 -4.07 2.91 -4.75
CA LYS A 562 -5.45 2.38 -4.49
C LYS A 562 -6.57 3.46 -4.59
N GLY A 563 -7.84 3.06 -4.73
CA GLY A 563 -9.00 3.99 -4.73
C GLY A 563 -10.21 3.55 -5.56
N LYS A 564 -11.40 4.14 -5.31
CA LYS A 564 -12.54 4.05 -6.23
C LYS A 564 -12.27 4.95 -7.42
N LEU A 565 -12.27 4.39 -8.62
CA LEU A 565 -12.00 5.11 -9.85
C LEU A 565 -13.26 5.19 -10.73
N PRO A 566 -13.39 6.21 -11.59
CA PRO A 566 -14.55 6.39 -12.47
C PRO A 566 -14.50 5.45 -13.68
N ILE A 567 -14.63 4.14 -13.45
CA ILE A 567 -14.37 3.06 -14.42
C ILE A 567 -14.99 3.32 -15.82
N LYS A 568 -16.21 3.84 -15.88
CA LYS A 568 -16.94 4.08 -17.14
C LYS A 568 -16.34 5.18 -18.04
N TRP A 569 -15.46 6.01 -17.49
CA TRP A 569 -14.75 7.07 -18.21
C TRP A 569 -13.31 6.68 -18.55
N MET A 570 -12.75 5.71 -17.82
CA MET A 570 -11.32 5.41 -17.87
C MET A 570 -10.89 4.70 -19.15
N ALA A 571 -9.64 4.96 -19.54
CA ALA A 571 -8.95 4.21 -20.58
C ALA A 571 -8.66 2.76 -20.12
N PRO A 572 -8.60 1.78 -21.04
CA PRO A 572 -8.38 0.37 -20.69
C PRO A 572 -7.07 0.12 -19.95
N GLU A 573 -5.99 0.81 -20.30
CA GLU A 573 -4.70 0.71 -19.58
C GLU A 573 -4.77 1.28 -18.15
N SER A 574 -5.61 2.28 -17.91
CA SER A 574 -5.85 2.83 -16.58
C SER A 574 -6.69 1.90 -15.72
N ILE A 575 -7.61 1.14 -16.31
CA ILE A 575 -8.39 0.11 -15.59
C ILE A 575 -7.48 -1.08 -15.26
N ASN A 576 -6.80 -1.62 -16.28
CA ASN A 576 -6.00 -2.85 -16.15
C ASN A 576 -4.73 -2.67 -15.30
N PHE A 577 -4.04 -1.53 -15.44
CA PHE A 577 -2.72 -1.32 -14.85
C PHE A 577 -2.62 -0.12 -13.91
N ARG A 578 -3.73 0.62 -13.71
CA ARG A 578 -3.75 1.89 -12.96
C ARG A 578 -2.75 2.93 -13.48
N ARG A 579 -2.46 2.85 -14.78
CA ARG A 579 -1.55 3.75 -15.47
C ARG A 579 -2.32 4.93 -16.05
N PHE A 580 -1.86 6.14 -15.73
CA PHE A 580 -2.44 7.39 -16.22
C PHE A 580 -1.38 8.19 -16.98
N THR A 581 -1.77 8.70 -18.14
CA THR A 581 -0.96 9.51 -19.06
C THR A 581 -1.85 10.56 -19.72
N HIS A 582 -1.25 11.51 -20.44
CA HIS A 582 -2.02 12.41 -21.32
C HIS A 582 -2.88 11.64 -22.33
N LEU A 583 -2.44 10.46 -22.79
CA LEU A 583 -3.22 9.62 -23.72
C LEU A 583 -4.40 8.91 -23.05
N SER A 584 -4.34 8.60 -21.75
CA SER A 584 -5.52 8.14 -21.01
C SER A 584 -6.52 9.28 -20.79
N ASP A 585 -6.02 10.51 -20.61
CA ASP A 585 -6.86 11.70 -20.56
C ASP A 585 -7.55 11.98 -21.91
N VAL A 586 -6.89 11.70 -23.05
CA VAL A 586 -7.51 11.76 -24.38
C VAL A 586 -8.72 10.82 -24.49
N TRP A 587 -8.62 9.61 -23.93
CA TRP A 587 -9.76 8.68 -23.89
C TRP A 587 -10.91 9.24 -23.05
N MET A 588 -10.61 9.72 -21.84
CA MET A 588 -11.62 10.30 -20.94
C MET A 588 -12.27 11.55 -21.56
N PHE A 589 -11.47 12.38 -22.25
CA PHE A 589 -11.96 13.54 -22.99
C PHE A 589 -12.94 13.14 -24.09
N ALA A 590 -12.66 12.07 -24.85
CA ALA A 590 -13.61 11.58 -25.84
C ALA A 590 -14.91 11.05 -25.21
N VAL A 591 -14.85 10.43 -24.02
CA VAL A 591 -16.06 10.10 -23.26
C VAL A 591 -16.82 11.38 -22.85
N CYS A 592 -16.11 12.41 -22.39
CA CYS A 592 -16.71 13.72 -22.04
C CYS A 592 -17.36 14.41 -23.25
N MET A 593 -16.69 14.43 -24.41
CA MET A 593 -17.27 14.90 -25.67
C MET A 593 -18.55 14.13 -26.00
N TRP A 594 -18.57 12.81 -25.81
CA TRP A 594 -19.78 12.00 -26.01
C TRP A 594 -20.88 12.37 -25.02
N GLU A 595 -20.57 12.64 -23.75
CA GLU A 595 -21.54 13.15 -22.77
C GLU A 595 -22.13 14.49 -23.22
N ILE A 596 -21.31 15.41 -23.72
CA ILE A 596 -21.73 16.72 -24.24
C ILE A 596 -22.69 16.53 -25.42
N LEU A 597 -22.28 15.75 -26.43
CA LEU A 597 -23.04 15.53 -27.66
C LEU A 597 -24.34 14.74 -27.43
N THR A 598 -24.46 14.02 -26.31
CA THR A 598 -25.67 13.27 -25.94
C THR A 598 -26.52 13.97 -24.89
N MET A 599 -26.23 15.23 -24.56
CA MET A 599 -26.95 16.00 -23.54
C MET A 599 -26.93 15.35 -22.15
N GLY A 600 -25.74 14.93 -21.71
CA GLY A 600 -25.46 14.45 -20.36
C GLY A 600 -25.88 13.00 -20.09
N ARG A 601 -26.03 12.17 -21.13
CA ARG A 601 -26.24 10.71 -20.94
C ARG A 601 -25.02 10.13 -20.24
N LYS A 602 -25.27 9.15 -19.36
CA LYS A 602 -24.20 8.45 -18.67
C LYS A 602 -23.54 7.45 -19.63
N PRO A 603 -22.21 7.39 -19.74
CA PRO A 603 -21.54 6.39 -20.56
C PRO A 603 -21.84 4.99 -20.01
N PHE A 604 -21.95 3.99 -20.91
CA PHE A 604 -22.22 2.59 -20.56
C PHE A 604 -23.39 2.44 -19.56
N GLN A 605 -24.49 3.18 -19.78
CA GLN A 605 -25.68 3.12 -18.94
C GLN A 605 -26.26 1.68 -18.94
N GLY A 606 -26.61 1.18 -17.75
CA GLY A 606 -27.11 -0.19 -17.57
C GLY A 606 -26.05 -1.28 -17.46
N ILE A 607 -24.77 -0.96 -17.72
CA ILE A 607 -23.65 -1.90 -17.57
C ILE A 607 -23.02 -1.71 -16.19
N ALA A 608 -22.73 -2.78 -15.46
CA ALA A 608 -22.04 -2.71 -14.17
C ALA A 608 -20.57 -2.31 -14.36
N ASN A 609 -19.96 -1.61 -13.40
CA ASN A 609 -18.56 -1.17 -13.52
C ASN A 609 -17.59 -2.34 -13.77
N THR A 610 -17.88 -3.52 -13.21
CA THR A 610 -17.09 -4.75 -13.38
C THR A 610 -17.06 -5.23 -14.83
N ASP A 611 -18.11 -4.96 -15.60
CA ASP A 611 -18.30 -5.54 -16.93
C ASP A 611 -17.84 -4.59 -18.05
N VAL A 612 -17.56 -3.32 -17.71
CA VAL A 612 -17.19 -2.28 -18.69
C VAL A 612 -15.90 -2.64 -19.43
N ILE A 613 -14.90 -3.16 -18.72
CA ILE A 613 -13.61 -3.50 -19.30
C ILE A 613 -13.75 -4.60 -20.37
N ASP A 614 -14.56 -5.62 -20.09
CA ASP A 614 -14.84 -6.72 -21.03
C ASP A 614 -15.48 -6.21 -22.31
N GLN A 615 -16.43 -5.26 -22.21
CA GLN A 615 -17.05 -4.62 -23.38
C GLN A 615 -16.00 -3.89 -24.22
N ILE A 616 -15.16 -3.06 -23.58
CA ILE A 616 -14.12 -2.27 -24.25
C ILE A 616 -13.11 -3.17 -24.97
N GLU A 617 -12.70 -4.27 -24.33
CA GLU A 617 -11.69 -5.18 -24.87
C GLU A 617 -12.20 -6.06 -26.02
N ASN A 618 -13.52 -6.34 -26.02
CA ASN A 618 -14.26 -6.93 -27.13
C ASN A 618 -14.54 -5.93 -28.27
N GLY A 619 -14.04 -4.70 -28.16
CA GLY A 619 -14.14 -3.68 -29.21
C GLY A 619 -15.42 -2.84 -29.16
N VAL A 620 -16.27 -3.03 -28.14
CA VAL A 620 -17.45 -2.19 -27.95
C VAL A 620 -16.99 -0.77 -27.60
N ARG A 621 -17.63 0.21 -28.23
CA ARG A 621 -17.45 1.64 -27.99
C ARG A 621 -18.81 2.29 -27.77
N LEU A 622 -18.80 3.50 -27.23
CA LEU A 622 -20.03 4.28 -27.06
C LEU A 622 -20.67 4.52 -28.44
N PRO A 623 -22.00 4.44 -28.55
CA PRO A 623 -22.70 4.56 -29.82
C PRO A 623 -22.59 5.99 -30.38
N LEU A 624 -22.91 6.16 -31.66
CA LEU A 624 -23.04 7.48 -32.26
C LEU A 624 -24.00 8.36 -31.42
N PRO A 625 -23.59 9.57 -30.99
CA PRO A 625 -24.38 10.42 -30.07
C PRO A 625 -25.80 10.76 -30.54
N GLY A 626 -26.01 10.89 -31.86
CA GLY A 626 -27.28 11.21 -32.48
C GLY A 626 -27.14 11.45 -33.99
N THR A 627 -28.27 11.61 -34.68
CA THR A 627 -28.35 11.72 -36.16
C THR A 627 -27.61 12.93 -36.73
N TYR A 628 -27.39 13.97 -35.93
CA TYR A 628 -26.78 15.23 -36.34
C TYR A 628 -25.28 15.34 -36.00
N CYS A 629 -24.65 14.28 -35.49
CA CYS A 629 -23.21 14.31 -35.20
C CYS A 629 -22.40 14.30 -36.52
N PRO A 630 -21.55 15.30 -36.79
CA PRO A 630 -20.77 15.34 -38.02
C PRO A 630 -19.86 14.12 -38.16
N PRO A 631 -19.74 13.51 -39.36
CA PRO A 631 -18.87 12.34 -39.57
C PRO A 631 -17.42 12.57 -39.14
N ARG A 632 -16.89 13.78 -39.35
CA ARG A 632 -15.53 14.17 -38.94
C ARG A 632 -15.37 14.18 -37.41
N LEU A 633 -16.41 14.60 -36.69
CA LEU A 633 -16.41 14.62 -35.22
C LEU A 633 -16.47 13.21 -34.64
N TYR A 634 -17.32 12.34 -35.19
CA TYR A 634 -17.36 10.95 -34.76
C TYR A 634 -16.08 10.17 -35.11
N THR A 635 -15.47 10.45 -36.26
CA THR A 635 -14.15 9.89 -36.62
C THR A 635 -13.09 10.27 -35.59
N LEU A 636 -13.08 11.52 -35.12
CA LEU A 636 -12.18 11.97 -34.06
C LEU A 636 -12.42 11.20 -32.75
N LEU A 637 -13.69 11.04 -32.32
CA LEU A 637 -14.04 10.23 -31.14
C LEU A 637 -13.51 8.80 -31.24
N GLN A 638 -13.71 8.15 -32.40
CA GLN A 638 -13.24 6.78 -32.62
C GLN A 638 -11.71 6.66 -32.53
N GLN A 639 -10.98 7.64 -33.04
CA GLN A 639 -9.51 7.68 -32.95
C GLN A 639 -9.03 7.86 -31.50
N CYS A 640 -9.68 8.75 -30.73
CA CYS A 640 -9.40 8.92 -29.30
C CYS A 640 -9.71 7.65 -28.47
N TRP A 641 -10.67 6.83 -28.91
CA TRP A 641 -10.97 5.52 -28.30
C TRP A 641 -10.19 4.34 -28.89
N SER A 642 -9.07 4.62 -29.57
CA SER A 642 -8.12 3.57 -29.95
C SER A 642 -7.66 2.82 -28.70
N TYR A 643 -7.71 1.48 -28.75
CA TYR A 643 -7.30 0.66 -27.60
C TYR A 643 -5.83 0.89 -27.25
N GLU A 644 -4.97 0.85 -28.27
CA GLU A 644 -3.56 1.20 -28.18
C GLU A 644 -3.40 2.72 -27.90
N PRO A 645 -2.84 3.13 -26.75
CA PRO A 645 -2.71 4.55 -26.40
C PRO A 645 -1.94 5.35 -27.45
N THR A 646 -0.87 4.77 -28.00
CA THR A 646 0.01 5.43 -28.98
C THR A 646 -0.67 5.73 -30.33
N ASN A 647 -1.83 5.12 -30.60
CA ASN A 647 -2.63 5.39 -31.79
C ASN A 647 -3.66 6.53 -31.57
N ARG A 648 -3.77 7.06 -30.35
CA ARG A 648 -4.65 8.19 -30.04
C ARG A 648 -3.96 9.51 -30.44
N PRO A 649 -4.69 10.50 -30.99
CA PRO A 649 -4.12 11.82 -31.25
C PRO A 649 -3.81 12.53 -29.92
N ASN A 650 -2.83 13.44 -29.92
CA ASN A 650 -2.57 14.31 -28.76
C ASN A 650 -3.54 15.51 -28.72
N PHE A 651 -3.53 16.28 -27.62
CA PHE A 651 -4.51 17.36 -27.47
C PHE A 651 -4.30 18.52 -28.44
N ILE A 652 -3.07 18.77 -28.89
CA ILE A 652 -2.77 19.79 -29.90
C ILE A 652 -3.49 19.44 -31.23
N GLU A 653 -3.42 18.18 -31.66
CA GLU A 653 -4.12 17.73 -32.86
C GLU A 653 -5.65 17.79 -32.69
N ILE A 654 -6.15 17.32 -31.54
CA ILE A 654 -7.58 17.31 -31.21
C ILE A 654 -8.15 18.73 -31.22
N GLU A 655 -7.49 19.69 -30.56
CA GLU A 655 -7.88 21.10 -30.49
C GLU A 655 -7.97 21.71 -31.90
N SER A 656 -6.93 21.50 -32.71
CA SER A 656 -6.88 21.98 -34.10
C SER A 656 -8.05 21.44 -34.94
N ARG A 657 -8.34 20.14 -34.83
CA ARG A 657 -9.43 19.50 -35.58
C ARG A 657 -10.81 19.97 -35.11
N LEU A 658 -11.01 20.12 -33.81
CA LEU A 658 -12.25 20.67 -33.26
C LEU A 658 -12.47 22.11 -33.69
N LYS A 659 -11.40 22.91 -33.77
CA LYS A 659 -11.47 24.28 -34.30
C LYS A 659 -11.92 24.32 -35.75
N THR A 660 -11.38 23.43 -36.60
CA THR A 660 -11.83 23.30 -38.00
C THR A 660 -13.30 22.91 -38.07
N ILE A 661 -13.72 21.88 -37.33
CA ILE A 661 -15.11 21.43 -37.31
C ILE A 661 -16.03 22.57 -36.82
N LEU A 662 -15.65 23.30 -35.77
CA LEU A 662 -16.43 24.42 -35.25
C LEU A 662 -16.63 25.52 -36.29
N ASN A 663 -15.60 25.82 -37.07
CA ASN A 663 -15.71 26.84 -38.13
C ASN A 663 -16.61 26.37 -39.27
N ASP A 664 -16.49 25.10 -39.67
CA ASP A 664 -17.33 24.50 -40.72
C ASP A 664 -18.82 24.49 -40.33
N GLU A 665 -19.16 24.23 -39.06
CA GLU A 665 -20.56 24.22 -38.59
C GLU A 665 -21.13 25.64 -38.35
N ARG A 666 -20.28 26.68 -38.32
CA ARG A 666 -20.71 28.08 -38.20
C ARG A 666 -21.05 28.72 -39.54
N THR A 667 -20.54 28.17 -40.64
CA THR A 667 -20.80 28.61 -42.01
C THR A 667 -22.00 27.89 -42.58
#